data_AF-A0A833WP43-F1
#
_entry.id   AF-A0A833WP43-F1
#
_cell.length_a   1.000
_cell.length_b   1.000
_cell.length_c   1.000
_cell.angle_alpha   90.00
_cell.angle_beta   90.00
_cell.angle_gamma   90.00
#
_symmetry.space_group_name_H-M   'P 1'
#
loop_
_entity.id
_entity.type
_entity.pdbx_description
1 polymer ?
#
loop_
_entity_poly.entity_id
_entity_poly.type
_entity_poly.pdbx_seq_one_letter_code
_entity_poly.pdbx_strand_id
1 'polypeptide(L)'
;MGAATSGTVLQIERGIPTAATVFHDTCCKATSKCNVDRHTWRKSTCNGDIKANVPRHTMEPLNDEERQLLLSPPRRSTPTQTHAPSHMVFEPPPLRRDAGGTSLHFTKQPSVQSPANESLPITALKTESPHCYSPYGTTRLSVESWGSHRNATDPLHGWEHGVMEALHAAPCIAIAVLVNLMICVPFGLSFFPLEWQDIPVPHALGIQMFLLSSTICQFTFVWLSNFDGTICQMMVENVPFMHTISVAIIQELGPKNPSVLPTILVTYALSSVVCGALFYVLGHWKLGNIVYLFPKHIIVGAVGGIGAFVLQSGIENATGRGFDWSWDGVKGLFDEEIVWLWVSSALLALTLWILARHIKSPLFPPLFFVSIPPLFYVVLLLLGISTDAARELGWFFSHAPNVAFYSLWEQYDFSLVAWHVIPKQFGTIVSLTFFSLMHVPINIPSLSLTTDKEVDINDELVAHGISNTLSGVCGTVQNYLCYSTSALYFKCGGAGRRSGFVIGLIMMFFFFVGPNAVSYIPRCMAGCVMMHLGWDLLREALIDTYDQLDALELGTVWAIAGTMTFWGMNQGLAVGALLACMTFVMQSARTPTNAPIRGSMSAATLRSHAWRMTDELDVLDRECRNIHVVQLKGHLFFGNINQLSDYVRELFEEGHDTASSGVESPLQSVLSDDIRPRADIRWLVLDFTLVVGLDSSAADRLTKIKYACDTHNCKIVFAAVPKAYAKFTEHLIDLFGDNCMLHVASDLDSALEWCEDDILGKNACKEGSPASTCAADEDELTHLRNLRRFMPDQPLSVQQRLLDYFQIQEIDKDEVVWRQGDTSDRALLLVDGALTAVVEEEAGTTEKVSIGSVVGEMCFLTGEKRKTSLIATKRSVVYVLDRKSFAEMLEKDCYLAFLFQGISLRYTSYRLQYVGNRIWETKCMPI
;
A
#
# COMPACT_ATOMS: atom_id res chain seq x y z
N MET A 1 0.64 58.78 14.62
CA MET A 1 -0.63 59.46 14.94
C MET A 1 -1.54 58.47 15.68
N GLY A 2 -1.97 58.83 16.91
CA GLY A 2 -3.04 58.21 17.75
C GLY A 2 -2.83 56.74 18.18
N ALA A 3 -2.28 56.37 19.35
CA ALA A 3 -2.68 56.57 20.76
C ALA A 3 -3.92 55.75 21.22
N ALA A 4 -3.70 54.68 22.00
CA ALA A 4 -4.49 54.34 23.20
C ALA A 4 -3.80 53.25 24.04
N THR A 5 -3.49 53.65 25.27
CA THR A 5 -2.91 52.93 26.41
C THR A 5 -3.95 52.08 27.17
N SER A 6 -3.55 50.95 27.74
CA SER A 6 -3.86 50.61 29.14
C SER A 6 -3.05 49.39 29.58
N GLY A 7 -2.28 49.56 30.66
CA GLY A 7 -1.66 48.47 31.40
C GLY A 7 -2.27 48.36 32.78
N THR A 8 -2.29 47.15 33.32
CA THR A 8 -2.36 46.91 34.78
C THR A 8 -1.56 45.65 35.11
N VAL A 9 -0.95 45.67 36.28
CA VAL A 9 0.25 44.94 36.71
C VAL A 9 -0.06 44.19 38.01
N LEU A 10 0.57 43.00 38.20
CA LEU A 10 0.85 42.24 39.45
C LEU A 10 -0.38 41.64 40.20
N GLN A 11 -0.39 40.45 40.81
CA GLN A 11 0.58 39.65 41.60
C GLN A 11 0.22 38.14 41.53
N ILE A 12 1.20 37.21 41.46
CA ILE A 12 1.74 36.32 42.55
C ILE A 12 0.62 35.42 43.17
N GLU A 13 0.61 34.08 43.10
CA GLU A 13 1.51 33.16 43.83
C GLU A 13 1.27 31.66 43.45
N ARG A 14 2.38 30.90 43.35
CA ARG A 14 2.67 29.48 43.71
C ARG A 14 1.59 28.37 43.63
N GLY A 15 2.00 27.22 43.07
CA GLY A 15 1.57 25.91 43.58
C GLY A 15 1.60 24.74 42.59
N ILE A 16 2.73 24.03 42.48
CA ILE A 16 2.86 22.64 41.98
C ILE A 16 2.56 21.70 43.17
N PRO A 17 1.81 20.58 43.03
CA PRO A 17 2.35 19.22 42.78
C PRO A 17 1.48 18.36 41.83
N THR A 18 2.04 17.66 40.83
CA THR A 18 2.51 16.24 40.78
C THR A 18 1.54 15.12 41.21
N ALA A 19 1.50 14.07 40.36
CA ALA A 19 1.12 12.66 40.56
C ALA A 19 -0.40 12.32 40.55
N ALA A 20 -0.93 11.56 39.58
CA ALA A 20 -0.76 10.14 39.21
C ALA A 20 -1.82 9.22 39.87
N THR A 21 -2.60 8.53 39.00
CA THR A 21 -3.19 7.17 39.10
C THR A 21 -3.95 6.75 40.38
N VAL A 22 -5.19 6.22 40.20
CA VAL A 22 -5.73 4.93 40.73
C VAL A 22 -7.27 4.92 40.88
N PHE A 23 -7.90 3.97 40.17
CA PHE A 23 -9.11 3.14 40.44
C PHE A 23 -10.56 3.69 40.47
N HIS A 24 -11.35 3.13 39.53
CA HIS A 24 -12.55 2.27 39.67
C HIS A 24 -13.73 2.60 40.62
N ASP A 25 -14.91 2.38 40.02
CA ASP A 25 -16.22 2.00 40.58
C ASP A 25 -17.01 2.99 41.45
N THR A 26 -18.14 3.48 40.92
CA THR A 26 -19.47 3.16 41.52
C THR A 26 -20.67 3.53 40.63
N CYS A 27 -21.32 2.46 40.18
CA CYS A 27 -22.75 2.19 40.00
C CYS A 27 -23.82 3.27 40.35
N CYS A 28 -24.79 3.38 39.44
CA CYS A 28 -26.25 3.54 39.60
C CYS A 28 -26.84 4.25 40.84
N LYS A 29 -27.60 5.34 40.59
CA LYS A 29 -29.00 5.53 41.01
C LYS A 29 -29.49 6.95 40.68
N ALA A 30 -30.48 7.08 39.80
CA ALA A 30 -31.53 8.09 39.91
C ALA A 30 -32.71 7.75 38.99
N THR A 31 -33.72 7.11 39.57
CA THR A 31 -35.05 6.88 39.00
C THR A 31 -35.98 8.07 39.25
N SER A 32 -36.83 8.33 38.24
CA SER A 32 -38.28 8.60 38.33
C SER A 32 -38.84 10.02 38.18
N LYS A 33 -39.95 10.03 37.41
CA LYS A 33 -41.09 10.95 37.33
C LYS A 33 -40.98 12.18 36.39
N CYS A 34 -41.71 12.13 35.26
CA CYS A 34 -43.08 12.65 35.22
C CYS A 34 -43.82 12.25 33.92
N ASN A 35 -45.14 12.20 34.06
CA ASN A 35 -46.14 11.60 33.16
C ASN A 35 -46.81 12.69 32.30
N VAL A 36 -47.23 12.31 31.08
CA VAL A 36 -48.48 12.66 30.36
C VAL A 36 -48.78 14.16 30.09
N ASP A 37 -48.89 14.53 28.80
CA ASP A 37 -50.17 15.00 28.23
C ASP A 37 -50.20 15.06 26.69
N ARG A 38 -51.40 14.81 26.14
CA ARG A 38 -51.76 14.69 24.72
C ARG A 38 -52.65 15.88 24.30
N HIS A 39 -52.61 16.18 23.00
CA HIS A 39 -53.60 16.93 22.18
C HIS A 39 -53.62 18.47 22.20
N THR A 40 -53.39 19.09 21.02
CA THR A 40 -54.33 19.92 20.20
C THR A 40 -53.53 20.70 19.13
N TRP A 41 -53.65 20.40 17.83
CA TRP A 41 -54.58 20.91 16.80
C TRP A 41 -54.27 22.30 16.16
N ARG A 42 -54.37 22.32 14.82
CA ARG A 42 -54.53 23.42 13.82
C ARG A 42 -53.26 24.11 13.30
N LYS A 43 -52.90 24.00 12.01
CA LYS A 43 -53.53 24.40 10.70
C LYS A 43 -53.01 25.77 10.21
N SER A 44 -52.31 25.71 9.07
CA SER A 44 -52.34 26.61 7.88
C SER A 44 -51.96 28.10 8.10
N THR A 45 -51.15 28.79 7.29
CA THR A 45 -51.11 28.91 5.82
C THR A 45 -49.83 29.63 5.33
N CYS A 46 -49.54 29.39 4.04
CA CYS A 46 -48.62 29.97 3.06
C CYS A 46 -48.15 31.45 3.16
N ASN A 47 -46.89 31.64 2.74
CA ASN A 47 -46.31 32.62 1.78
C ASN A 47 -44.83 32.82 2.20
N GLY A 48 -43.80 32.87 1.37
CA GLY A 48 -43.65 33.10 -0.06
C GLY A 48 -42.30 33.82 -0.23
N ASP A 49 -41.59 33.49 -1.31
CA ASP A 49 -40.53 34.28 -1.98
C ASP A 49 -39.01 34.07 -1.73
N ILE A 50 -38.41 33.39 -2.74
CA ILE A 50 -37.40 33.90 -3.71
C ILE A 50 -35.87 33.83 -3.42
N LYS A 51 -35.20 33.04 -4.30
CA LYS A 51 -33.84 33.08 -4.92
C LYS A 51 -32.61 32.65 -4.09
N ALA A 52 -31.97 31.51 -4.38
CA ALA A 52 -31.00 31.15 -5.47
C ALA A 52 -29.54 31.23 -4.93
N ASN A 53 -28.54 30.38 -5.23
CA ASN A 53 -28.21 29.57 -6.41
C ASN A 53 -26.99 28.65 -6.08
N VAL A 54 -26.96 27.39 -6.55
CA VAL A 54 -25.73 26.57 -6.78
C VAL A 54 -25.99 25.66 -8.01
N PRO A 55 -25.08 25.53 -8.99
CA PRO A 55 -25.40 25.04 -10.34
C PRO A 55 -25.31 23.52 -10.52
N ARG A 56 -26.17 22.96 -11.38
CA ARG A 56 -26.05 21.62 -11.97
C ARG A 56 -25.76 21.75 -13.47
N HIS A 57 -24.72 21.08 -13.94
CA HIS A 57 -24.45 20.87 -15.37
C HIS A 57 -25.47 19.88 -15.97
N THR A 58 -26.00 20.25 -17.12
CA THR A 58 -26.96 19.53 -17.97
C THR A 58 -26.25 18.53 -18.89
N MET A 59 -26.75 17.29 -18.97
CA MET A 59 -26.57 16.40 -20.13
C MET A 59 -27.58 16.81 -21.21
N GLU A 60 -27.14 16.88 -22.48
CA GLU A 60 -28.00 17.10 -23.64
C GLU A 60 -28.89 15.87 -23.95
N PRO A 61 -30.13 16.06 -24.42
CA PRO A 61 -30.98 14.96 -24.88
C PRO A 61 -30.68 14.54 -26.33
N LEU A 62 -30.83 13.24 -26.60
CA LEU A 62 -30.72 12.58 -27.93
C LEU A 62 -31.74 13.13 -28.95
N ASN A 63 -31.34 13.14 -30.22
CA ASN A 63 -32.08 13.73 -31.36
C ASN A 63 -33.22 12.80 -31.86
N ASP A 64 -34.31 13.39 -32.35
CA ASP A 64 -35.58 12.71 -32.66
C ASP A 64 -35.54 11.68 -33.82
N GLU A 65 -34.48 11.63 -34.64
CA GLU A 65 -34.34 10.62 -35.70
C GLU A 65 -33.91 9.24 -35.17
N GLU A 66 -33.13 9.19 -34.08
CA GLU A 66 -32.67 7.92 -33.49
C GLU A 66 -33.80 7.23 -32.70
N ARG A 67 -34.81 7.99 -32.28
CA ARG A 67 -35.99 7.50 -31.57
C ARG A 67 -37.00 6.82 -32.50
N GLN A 68 -37.01 7.15 -33.79
CA GLN A 68 -37.96 6.60 -34.77
C GLN A 68 -37.54 5.27 -35.39
N LEU A 69 -36.25 4.91 -35.36
CA LEU A 69 -35.74 3.63 -35.89
C LEU A 69 -36.00 2.44 -34.96
N LEU A 70 -36.23 2.67 -33.66
CA LEU A 70 -36.44 1.62 -32.66
C LEU A 70 -37.91 1.20 -32.44
N LEU A 71 -38.87 1.83 -33.14
CA LEU A 71 -40.32 1.63 -32.92
C LEU A 71 -41.10 1.12 -34.15
N SER A 72 -40.44 0.50 -35.14
CA SER A 72 -41.14 -0.04 -36.32
C SER A 72 -41.54 -1.53 -36.16
N PRO A 73 -42.83 -1.90 -36.38
CA PRO A 73 -43.29 -3.28 -36.30
C PRO A 73 -43.04 -4.06 -37.61
N PRO A 74 -42.81 -5.39 -37.58
CA PRO A 74 -42.56 -6.15 -38.80
C PRO A 74 -43.84 -6.37 -39.63
N ARG A 75 -43.72 -6.15 -40.95
CA ARG A 75 -44.79 -6.38 -41.94
C ARG A 75 -44.97 -7.87 -42.25
N ARG A 76 -46.23 -8.31 -42.32
CA ARG A 76 -46.70 -9.62 -42.81
C ARG A 76 -46.57 -9.74 -44.35
N SER A 77 -46.25 -10.94 -44.82
CA SER A 77 -46.60 -11.47 -46.15
C SER A 77 -47.40 -12.78 -46.00
N THR A 78 -48.31 -13.04 -46.95
CA THR A 78 -49.35 -14.10 -46.94
C THR A 78 -49.07 -15.18 -48.05
N PRO A 79 -49.95 -16.17 -48.33
CA PRO A 79 -49.83 -17.57 -47.87
C PRO A 79 -49.81 -18.63 -49.00
N THR A 80 -49.35 -19.87 -48.77
CA THR A 80 -49.89 -21.08 -49.47
C THR A 80 -49.45 -22.44 -48.89
N GLN A 81 -50.48 -23.26 -48.63
CA GLN A 81 -50.61 -24.74 -48.81
C GLN A 81 -50.01 -25.81 -47.85
N THR A 82 -50.97 -26.48 -47.19
CA THR A 82 -51.25 -27.94 -47.05
C THR A 82 -50.51 -28.84 -46.04
N HIS A 83 -51.29 -29.27 -45.02
CA HIS A 83 -51.44 -30.57 -44.34
C HIS A 83 -50.29 -31.62 -44.31
N ALA A 84 -49.87 -32.01 -43.10
CA ALA A 84 -49.99 -33.38 -42.51
C ALA A 84 -49.28 -33.46 -41.13
N PRO A 85 -49.73 -34.33 -40.19
CA PRO A 85 -49.18 -34.41 -38.84
C PRO A 85 -47.94 -35.30 -38.80
N SER A 86 -46.90 -34.93 -38.04
CA SER A 86 -45.76 -35.81 -37.79
C SER A 86 -45.34 -35.80 -36.33
N HIS A 87 -45.02 -37.02 -35.88
CA HIS A 87 -44.58 -37.43 -34.56
C HIS A 87 -43.46 -36.56 -33.98
N MET A 88 -43.54 -36.23 -32.68
CA MET A 88 -42.38 -35.75 -31.94
C MET A 88 -41.43 -36.92 -31.67
N VAL A 89 -40.34 -36.95 -32.43
CA VAL A 89 -39.09 -37.64 -32.11
C VAL A 89 -38.25 -36.64 -31.30
N PHE A 90 -37.80 -37.03 -30.10
CA PHE A 90 -36.86 -36.25 -29.30
C PHE A 90 -35.44 -36.50 -29.86
N GLU A 91 -34.89 -35.55 -30.62
CA GLU A 91 -33.45 -35.48 -30.90
C GLU A 91 -32.78 -34.55 -29.87
N PRO A 92 -31.71 -34.98 -29.17
CA PRO A 92 -30.93 -34.09 -28.31
C PRO A 92 -30.06 -33.14 -29.16
N PRO A 93 -29.85 -31.89 -28.70
CA PRO A 93 -29.05 -30.89 -29.45
C PRO A 93 -27.57 -31.31 -29.56
N PRO A 94 -26.85 -30.87 -30.62
CA PRO A 94 -25.48 -31.28 -30.86
C PRO A 94 -24.52 -30.72 -29.81
N LEU A 95 -23.74 -31.62 -29.20
CA LEU A 95 -22.60 -31.32 -28.34
C LEU A 95 -21.54 -30.51 -29.12
N ARG A 96 -21.41 -29.23 -28.80
CA ARG A 96 -20.35 -28.36 -29.32
C ARG A 96 -19.04 -28.65 -28.58
N ARG A 97 -18.21 -29.52 -29.17
CA ARG A 97 -16.79 -29.68 -28.83
C ARG A 97 -16.01 -28.55 -29.52
N ASP A 98 -15.67 -27.50 -28.77
CA ASP A 98 -14.60 -26.56 -29.11
C ASP A 98 -13.83 -26.23 -27.82
N ALA A 99 -12.96 -27.15 -27.41
CA ALA A 99 -11.86 -26.84 -26.50
C ALA A 99 -10.69 -26.31 -27.34
N GLY A 100 -10.78 -25.03 -27.71
CA GLY A 100 -9.65 -24.26 -28.24
C GLY A 100 -8.72 -23.88 -27.10
N GLY A 101 -7.47 -24.34 -27.18
CA GLY A 101 -6.43 -24.03 -26.20
C GLY A 101 -6.15 -22.53 -26.12
N THR A 102 -6.12 -22.01 -24.89
CA THR A 102 -5.58 -20.69 -24.57
C THR A 102 -4.06 -20.75 -24.60
N SER A 103 -3.47 -20.62 -25.79
CA SER A 103 -2.06 -20.29 -25.94
C SER A 103 -1.84 -18.82 -25.60
N LEU A 104 -1.02 -18.55 -24.59
CA LEU A 104 -0.46 -17.25 -24.26
C LEU A 104 0.18 -16.62 -25.51
N HIS A 105 -0.31 -15.45 -25.92
CA HIS A 105 0.27 -14.65 -27.00
C HIS A 105 1.60 -14.04 -26.53
N PHE A 106 2.72 -14.65 -26.91
CA PHE A 106 4.01 -13.96 -27.01
C PHE A 106 4.05 -13.19 -28.34
N THR A 107 4.33 -11.89 -28.27
CA THR A 107 4.59 -11.04 -29.42
C THR A 107 5.83 -11.53 -30.19
N LYS A 108 5.62 -11.94 -31.45
CA LYS A 108 6.67 -12.26 -32.42
C LYS A 108 7.48 -11.00 -32.76
N GLN A 109 8.78 -11.01 -32.48
CA GLN A 109 9.73 -10.11 -33.14
C GLN A 109 9.84 -10.47 -34.64
N PRO A 110 10.02 -9.49 -35.54
CA PRO A 110 10.18 -9.76 -36.97
C PRO A 110 11.55 -10.37 -37.29
N SER A 111 11.53 -11.36 -38.18
CA SER A 111 12.69 -12.08 -38.70
C SER A 111 13.61 -11.19 -39.53
N VAL A 112 14.85 -11.01 -39.09
CA VAL A 112 15.93 -10.42 -39.89
C VAL A 112 16.63 -11.51 -40.69
N GLN A 113 16.74 -11.29 -42.01
CA GLN A 113 17.45 -12.13 -42.97
C GLN A 113 18.96 -12.17 -42.66
N SER A 114 19.56 -13.35 -42.70
CA SER A 114 21.01 -13.53 -42.65
C SER A 114 21.68 -13.14 -43.97
N PRO A 115 22.75 -12.32 -43.98
CA PRO A 115 23.82 -12.45 -44.94
C PRO A 115 24.90 -13.39 -44.40
N ALA A 116 25.46 -14.18 -45.32
CA ALA A 116 26.53 -15.13 -45.08
C ALA A 116 27.89 -14.45 -44.86
N ASN A 117 28.76 -15.18 -44.14
CA ASN A 117 30.22 -15.07 -44.07
C ASN A 117 30.83 -13.79 -43.50
N GLU A 118 31.31 -13.86 -42.25
CA GLU A 118 32.73 -13.62 -41.96
C GLU A 118 33.11 -14.19 -40.58
N SER A 119 34.29 -14.81 -40.53
CA SER A 119 34.84 -15.62 -39.45
C SER A 119 35.32 -14.80 -38.25
N LEU A 120 34.96 -15.21 -37.03
CA LEU A 120 35.58 -14.75 -35.78
C LEU A 120 36.19 -15.92 -34.99
N PRO A 121 37.36 -15.73 -34.35
CA PRO A 121 38.15 -16.80 -33.77
C PRO A 121 37.72 -17.19 -32.35
N ILE A 122 37.99 -18.45 -32.05
CA ILE A 122 37.75 -19.22 -30.83
C ILE A 122 38.51 -18.62 -29.64
N THR A 123 37.85 -18.41 -28.49
CA THR A 123 38.48 -18.59 -27.17
C THR A 123 37.49 -19.08 -26.12
N ALA A 124 37.97 -19.97 -25.26
CA ALA A 124 37.25 -20.95 -24.45
C ALA A 124 36.30 -20.41 -23.36
N LEU A 125 35.19 -21.15 -23.17
CA LEU A 125 34.34 -21.12 -21.99
C LEU A 125 35.11 -21.57 -20.73
N LYS A 126 35.05 -20.76 -19.67
CA LYS A 126 35.22 -21.22 -18.29
C LYS A 126 33.86 -21.22 -17.59
N THR A 127 33.50 -22.39 -17.12
CA THR A 127 32.37 -22.72 -16.25
C THR A 127 32.54 -22.09 -14.87
N GLU A 128 31.56 -21.32 -14.43
CA GLU A 128 31.28 -21.08 -13.00
C GLU A 128 29.79 -21.32 -12.72
N SER A 129 29.55 -22.10 -11.67
CA SER A 129 28.25 -22.60 -11.19
C SER A 129 27.44 -21.54 -10.41
N PRO A 130 26.11 -21.67 -10.32
CA PRO A 130 25.28 -20.74 -9.56
C PRO A 130 25.40 -21.01 -8.06
N HIS A 131 25.77 -20.00 -7.27
CA HIS A 131 25.79 -20.09 -5.81
C HIS A 131 24.43 -19.74 -5.21
N CYS A 132 23.94 -20.64 -4.34
CA CYS A 132 22.73 -20.53 -3.54
C CYS A 132 22.80 -19.39 -2.51
N TYR A 133 21.63 -18.81 -2.24
CA TYR A 133 21.33 -17.87 -1.15
C TYR A 133 21.64 -18.46 0.24
N SER A 134 22.17 -17.61 1.13
CA SER A 134 22.19 -17.83 2.58
C SER A 134 21.57 -16.62 3.28
N PRO A 135 20.49 -16.77 4.08
CA PRO A 135 20.02 -15.73 4.98
C PRO A 135 20.77 -15.85 6.30
N TYR A 136 21.46 -14.80 6.74
CA TYR A 136 21.76 -14.43 8.14
C TYR A 136 22.99 -13.51 8.16
N GLY A 137 22.81 -12.34 8.77
CA GLY A 137 23.77 -11.25 8.76
C GLY A 137 25.08 -11.59 9.46
N THR A 138 26.16 -11.16 8.84
CA THR A 138 27.41 -10.83 9.53
C THR A 138 27.87 -9.48 9.01
N THR A 139 28.04 -8.55 9.94
CA THR A 139 28.65 -7.23 9.77
C THR A 139 30.05 -7.41 9.15
N ARG A 140 30.18 -7.26 7.84
CA ARG A 140 31.47 -7.07 7.19
C ARG A 140 31.79 -5.58 7.20
N LEU A 141 32.70 -5.18 8.10
CA LEU A 141 33.48 -3.96 7.94
C LEU A 141 34.12 -4.01 6.54
N SER A 142 33.76 -3.06 5.67
CA SER A 142 34.14 -2.97 4.26
C SER A 142 35.60 -2.56 4.03
N VAL A 143 36.54 -3.17 4.76
CA VAL A 143 37.98 -2.99 4.54
C VAL A 143 38.47 -3.80 3.31
N GLU A 144 37.65 -4.73 2.79
CA GLU A 144 38.03 -5.59 1.65
C GLU A 144 37.88 -4.95 0.25
N SER A 145 37.33 -3.73 0.11
CA SER A 145 37.23 -3.07 -1.21
C SER A 145 38.57 -2.50 -1.72
N TRP A 146 39.65 -2.59 -0.95
CA TRP A 146 41.00 -2.23 -1.39
C TRP A 146 41.70 -3.36 -2.17
N GLY A 147 41.10 -4.55 -2.28
CA GLY A 147 41.77 -5.76 -2.77
C GLY A 147 41.25 -6.36 -4.09
N SER A 148 40.25 -5.79 -4.75
CA SER A 148 39.64 -6.37 -5.96
C SER A 148 40.26 -5.87 -7.27
N HIS A 149 41.59 -5.98 -7.39
CA HIS A 149 42.27 -6.12 -8.68
C HIS A 149 43.52 -6.97 -8.44
N ARG A 150 43.35 -8.30 -8.48
CA ARG A 150 44.48 -9.22 -8.57
C ARG A 150 44.98 -9.23 -10.01
N ASN A 151 46.03 -8.44 -10.27
CA ASN A 151 47.21 -8.87 -11.02
C ASN A 151 48.44 -8.10 -10.49
N ALA A 152 49.27 -8.86 -9.78
CA ALA A 152 50.69 -8.77 -9.44
C ALA A 152 51.53 -7.49 -9.73
N THR A 153 52.34 -7.16 -8.71
CA THR A 153 53.75 -6.68 -8.75
C THR A 153 54.07 -5.27 -9.25
N ASP A 154 53.86 -4.26 -8.38
CA ASP A 154 54.88 -3.27 -7.96
C ASP A 154 54.22 -2.13 -7.15
N PRO A 155 54.61 -1.86 -5.89
CA PRO A 155 54.01 -0.78 -5.09
C PRO A 155 54.28 0.63 -5.65
N LEU A 156 55.29 0.79 -6.51
CA LEU A 156 55.61 2.04 -7.19
C LEU A 156 54.70 2.29 -8.41
N HIS A 157 54.24 1.25 -9.12
CA HIS A 157 53.34 1.38 -10.28
C HIS A 157 51.86 1.51 -9.91
N GLY A 158 51.47 1.09 -8.69
CA GLY A 158 50.10 1.28 -8.19
C GLY A 158 49.72 2.76 -7.97
N TRP A 159 50.72 3.60 -7.67
CA TRP A 159 50.53 5.04 -7.56
C TRP A 159 50.40 5.69 -8.94
N GLU A 160 51.23 5.32 -9.92
CA GLU A 160 51.14 5.82 -11.30
C GLU A 160 49.81 5.44 -11.96
N HIS A 161 49.33 4.21 -11.78
CA HIS A 161 48.00 3.81 -12.26
C HIS A 161 46.87 4.57 -11.58
N GLY A 162 46.95 4.79 -10.26
CA GLY A 162 45.97 5.61 -9.54
C GLY A 162 45.98 7.08 -9.96
N VAL A 163 47.14 7.63 -10.31
CA VAL A 163 47.28 8.99 -10.84
C VAL A 163 46.76 9.08 -12.28
N MET A 164 47.02 8.09 -13.13
CA MET A 164 46.44 8.01 -14.49
C MET A 164 44.92 7.90 -14.47
N GLU A 165 44.35 7.06 -13.60
CA GLU A 165 42.89 6.97 -13.41
C GLU A 165 42.30 8.31 -12.94
N ALA A 166 42.96 8.99 -12.00
CA ALA A 166 42.53 10.30 -11.54
C ALA A 166 42.65 11.39 -12.63
N LEU A 167 43.67 11.33 -13.48
CA LEU A 167 43.84 12.22 -14.63
C LEU A 167 42.77 11.97 -15.70
N HIS A 168 42.40 10.72 -15.95
CA HIS A 168 41.27 10.39 -16.83
C HIS A 168 39.92 10.83 -16.25
N ALA A 169 39.77 10.79 -14.92
CA ALA A 169 38.59 11.26 -14.21
C ALA A 169 38.56 12.79 -13.98
N ALA A 170 39.64 13.52 -14.29
CA ALA A 170 39.77 14.94 -14.06
C ALA A 170 38.60 15.81 -14.59
N PRO A 171 38.08 15.62 -15.83
CA PRO A 171 36.94 16.41 -16.29
C PRO A 171 35.68 16.15 -15.45
N CYS A 172 35.42 14.90 -15.06
CA CYS A 172 34.26 14.53 -14.25
C CYS A 172 34.37 15.09 -12.82
N ILE A 173 35.57 15.01 -12.24
CA ILE A 173 35.90 15.61 -10.93
C ILE A 173 35.68 17.13 -10.99
N ALA A 174 36.18 17.79 -12.03
CA ALA A 174 36.03 19.22 -12.21
C ALA A 174 34.54 19.61 -12.30
N ILE A 175 33.72 18.87 -13.05
CA ILE A 175 32.27 19.11 -13.16
C ILE A 175 31.58 18.95 -11.79
N ALA A 176 31.86 17.87 -11.05
CA ALA A 176 31.25 17.64 -9.75
C ALA A 176 31.60 18.73 -8.73
N VAL A 177 32.88 19.12 -8.68
CA VAL A 177 33.37 20.23 -7.86
C VAL A 177 32.68 21.53 -8.23
N LEU A 178 32.60 21.82 -9.52
CA LEU A 178 32.05 23.05 -10.06
C LEU A 178 30.56 23.20 -9.76
N VAL A 179 29.77 22.12 -9.86
CA VAL A 179 28.36 22.11 -9.47
C VAL A 179 28.21 22.38 -7.97
N ASN A 180 29.01 21.73 -7.12
CA ASN A 180 28.97 21.97 -5.66
C ASN A 180 29.34 23.41 -5.29
N LEU A 181 30.38 23.98 -5.92
CA LEU A 181 30.79 25.37 -5.67
C LEU A 181 29.75 26.39 -6.17
N MET A 182 29.10 26.10 -7.29
CA MET A 182 28.04 26.94 -7.85
C MET A 182 26.85 27.04 -6.89
N ILE A 183 26.46 25.92 -6.29
CA ILE A 183 25.34 25.82 -5.33
C ILE A 183 25.75 26.41 -3.98
N CYS A 184 27.02 26.27 -3.60
CA CYS A 184 27.54 26.68 -2.30
C CYS A 184 27.26 28.14 -1.95
N VAL A 185 27.46 29.06 -2.88
CA VAL A 185 27.35 30.50 -2.63
C VAL A 185 25.90 30.92 -2.35
N PRO A 186 24.93 30.73 -3.26
CA PRO A 186 23.56 31.18 -3.01
C PRO A 186 22.93 30.52 -1.77
N PHE A 187 23.12 29.21 -1.58
CA PHE A 187 22.54 28.52 -0.43
C PHE A 187 23.26 28.80 0.88
N GLY A 188 24.58 28.99 0.87
CA GLY A 188 25.35 29.38 2.05
C GLY A 188 24.94 30.76 2.57
N LEU A 189 24.59 31.70 1.68
CA LEU A 189 24.07 33.01 2.07
C LEU A 189 22.68 32.92 2.70
N SER A 190 21.82 32.03 2.19
CA SER A 190 20.42 31.89 2.63
C SER A 190 20.23 31.20 3.99
N PHE A 191 21.29 30.77 4.68
CA PHE A 191 21.16 30.28 6.06
C PHE A 191 20.72 31.38 7.03
N PHE A 192 21.14 32.62 6.78
CA PHE A 192 20.83 33.76 7.62
C PHE A 192 19.92 34.74 6.87
N PRO A 193 19.04 35.47 7.56
CA PRO A 193 18.20 36.48 6.94
C PRO A 193 19.06 37.66 6.46
N LEU A 194 18.81 38.11 5.22
CA LEU A 194 19.56 39.19 4.57
C LEU A 194 19.46 40.55 5.29
N GLU A 195 18.37 40.77 6.03
CA GLU A 195 18.14 41.99 6.81
C GLU A 195 19.07 42.09 8.03
N TRP A 196 19.69 40.98 8.45
CA TRP A 196 20.60 40.97 9.58
C TRP A 196 22.00 41.47 9.17
N GLN A 197 22.09 42.79 8.98
CA GLN A 197 23.32 43.49 8.59
C GLN A 197 24.16 43.97 9.78
N ASP A 198 23.62 43.90 11.00
CA ASP A 198 24.27 44.37 12.24
C ASP A 198 25.57 43.60 12.58
N ILE A 199 25.79 42.42 11.98
CA ILE A 199 27.02 41.64 12.09
C ILE A 199 27.46 41.24 10.66
N PRO A 200 28.65 41.61 10.18
CA PRO A 200 29.10 41.30 8.80
C PRO A 200 29.60 39.86 8.59
N VAL A 201 29.80 39.10 9.67
CA VAL A 201 30.35 37.74 9.70
C VAL A 201 29.38 36.59 9.27
N PRO A 202 28.04 36.64 9.48
CA PRO A 202 27.13 35.51 9.28
C PRO A 202 27.13 34.92 7.87
N HIS A 203 27.10 35.76 6.84
CA HIS A 203 27.03 35.31 5.46
C HIS A 203 28.26 34.51 5.01
N ALA A 204 29.45 34.94 5.46
CA ALA A 204 30.71 34.24 5.24
C ALA A 204 30.75 32.88 5.97
N LEU A 205 30.17 32.80 7.17
CA LEU A 205 30.06 31.56 7.95
C LEU A 205 29.16 30.54 7.26
N GLY A 206 28.06 30.97 6.65
CA GLY A 206 27.15 30.03 5.99
C GLY A 206 27.78 29.30 4.80
N ILE A 207 28.60 30.01 4.01
CA ILE A 207 29.43 29.42 2.95
C ILE A 207 30.45 28.43 3.53
N GLN A 208 31.13 28.80 4.63
CA GLN A 208 32.06 27.89 5.32
C GLN A 208 31.36 26.63 5.83
N MET A 209 30.15 26.75 6.40
CA MET A 209 29.33 25.63 6.85
C MET A 209 28.97 24.71 5.68
N PHE A 210 28.55 25.26 4.53
CA PHE A 210 28.26 24.47 3.32
C PHE A 210 29.48 23.64 2.90
N LEU A 211 30.64 24.29 2.75
CA LEU A 211 31.86 23.64 2.28
C LEU A 211 32.34 22.58 3.27
N LEU A 212 32.31 22.87 4.58
CA LEU A 212 32.70 21.93 5.62
C LEU A 212 31.75 20.72 5.67
N SER A 213 30.44 20.95 5.61
CA SER A 213 29.46 19.86 5.63
C SER A 213 29.60 18.95 4.41
N SER A 214 29.76 19.53 3.22
CA SER A 214 29.98 18.79 1.98
C SER A 214 31.30 18.00 2.02
N THR A 215 32.37 18.57 2.59
CA THR A 215 33.67 17.92 2.76
C THR A 215 33.58 16.71 3.68
N ILE A 216 32.97 16.87 4.87
CA ILE A 216 32.76 15.78 5.84
C ILE A 216 31.92 14.67 5.21
N CYS A 217 30.85 15.05 4.49
CA CYS A 217 29.99 14.09 3.82
C CYS A 217 30.75 13.30 2.75
N GLN A 218 31.48 13.99 1.87
CA GLN A 218 32.23 13.33 0.81
C GLN A 218 33.26 12.36 1.36
N PHE A 219 34.02 12.73 2.40
CA PHE A 219 34.94 11.81 3.05
C PHE A 219 34.21 10.65 3.72
N THR A 220 33.12 10.88 4.43
CA THR A 220 32.41 9.80 5.13
C THR A 220 31.87 8.76 4.15
N PHE A 221 31.25 9.19 3.05
CA PHE A 221 30.68 8.28 2.04
C PHE A 221 31.74 7.55 1.22
N VAL A 222 32.88 8.19 0.96
CA VAL A 222 34.03 7.50 0.33
C VAL A 222 34.47 6.28 1.13
N TRP A 223 34.23 6.21 2.45
CA TRP A 223 34.61 5.06 3.29
C TRP A 223 33.46 4.14 3.65
N LEU A 224 32.27 4.68 3.89
CA LEU A 224 31.13 3.92 4.43
C LEU A 224 30.07 3.56 3.40
N SER A 225 29.93 4.32 2.32
CA SER A 225 28.90 4.04 1.31
C SER A 225 29.24 2.78 0.53
N ASN A 226 28.19 2.07 0.15
CA ASN A 226 28.24 0.92 -0.72
C ASN A 226 28.29 1.33 -2.20
N PHE A 227 28.08 2.60 -2.55
CA PHE A 227 28.30 3.10 -3.91
C PHE A 227 29.75 3.53 -4.16
N ASP A 228 30.26 3.23 -5.35
CA ASP A 228 31.65 3.56 -5.72
C ASP A 228 31.71 4.91 -6.46
N GLY A 229 31.90 5.99 -5.70
CA GLY A 229 32.10 7.33 -6.27
C GLY A 229 30.86 8.23 -6.25
N THR A 230 30.00 8.07 -5.24
CA THR A 230 28.90 9.01 -4.98
C THR A 230 29.38 10.41 -4.72
N ILE A 231 28.61 11.38 -5.20
CA ILE A 231 28.82 12.79 -4.90
C ILE A 231 27.86 13.21 -3.79
N CYS A 232 28.45 13.79 -2.76
CA CYS A 232 27.76 14.21 -1.56
C CYS A 232 27.84 15.73 -1.40
N GLN A 233 26.84 16.30 -0.74
CA GLN A 233 26.79 17.73 -0.47
C GLN A 233 25.93 18.04 0.76
N MET A 234 25.99 19.30 1.20
CA MET A 234 25.06 19.88 2.17
C MET A 234 23.61 19.72 1.68
N MET A 235 22.69 19.43 2.60
CA MET A 235 21.27 19.28 2.28
C MET A 235 20.60 20.64 2.03
N VAL A 236 20.61 21.10 0.78
CA VAL A 236 20.10 22.44 0.39
C VAL A 236 18.61 22.62 0.72
N GLU A 237 17.86 21.54 0.70
CA GLU A 237 16.43 21.50 1.02
C GLU A 237 16.15 21.78 2.50
N ASN A 238 17.17 21.72 3.36
CA ASN A 238 17.07 22.05 4.78
C ASN A 238 17.26 23.55 5.08
N VAL A 239 17.77 24.33 4.11
CA VAL A 239 17.99 25.78 4.25
C VAL A 239 16.75 26.55 4.75
N PRO A 240 15.50 26.27 4.28
CA PRO A 240 14.32 26.97 4.79
C PRO A 240 14.08 26.76 6.30
N PHE A 241 14.33 25.57 6.82
CA PHE A 241 14.22 25.27 8.24
C PHE A 241 15.33 25.98 9.04
N MET A 242 16.55 26.04 8.48
CA MET A 242 17.65 26.78 9.08
C MET A 242 17.35 28.27 9.14
N HIS A 243 16.84 28.83 8.06
CA HIS A 243 16.38 30.21 8.01
C HIS A 243 15.31 30.47 9.08
N THR A 244 14.31 29.57 9.20
CA THR A 244 13.26 29.64 10.24
C THR A 244 13.85 29.65 11.65
N ILE A 245 14.81 28.79 11.96
CA ILE A 245 15.50 28.74 13.26
C ILE A 245 16.22 30.07 13.53
N SER A 246 16.95 30.60 12.55
CA SER A 246 17.70 31.86 12.71
C SER A 246 16.77 33.04 13.00
N VAL A 247 15.71 33.20 12.21
CA VAL A 247 14.71 34.26 12.38
C VAL A 247 14.04 34.16 13.74
N ALA A 248 13.65 32.95 14.16
CA ALA A 248 13.01 32.75 15.46
C ALA A 248 13.93 33.10 16.64
N ILE A 249 15.23 32.74 16.57
CA ILE A 249 16.22 33.08 17.60
C ILE A 249 16.51 34.59 17.61
N ILE A 250 16.64 35.23 16.45
CA ILE A 250 16.85 36.67 16.31
C ILE A 250 15.67 37.45 16.91
N GLN A 251 14.44 37.03 16.65
CA GLN A 251 13.23 37.65 17.18
C GLN A 251 13.14 37.55 18.70
N GLU A 252 13.56 36.42 19.28
CA GLU A 252 13.49 36.18 20.73
C GLU A 252 14.58 36.95 21.51
N LEU A 253 15.83 36.94 21.03
CA LEU A 253 16.97 37.52 21.75
C LEU A 253 17.27 38.99 21.36
N GLY A 254 16.71 39.44 20.24
CA GLY A 254 16.97 40.73 19.62
C GLY A 254 18.22 40.72 18.72
N PRO A 255 18.21 41.41 17.56
CA PRO A 255 19.23 41.26 16.51
C PRO A 255 20.65 41.70 16.91
N LYS A 256 20.78 42.53 17.96
CA LYS A 256 22.06 43.09 18.42
C LYS A 256 22.69 42.33 19.59
N ASN A 257 22.01 41.30 20.12
CA ASN A 257 22.50 40.56 21.27
C ASN A 257 23.65 39.63 20.85
N PRO A 258 24.84 39.69 21.48
CA PRO A 258 25.99 38.86 21.12
C PRO A 258 25.72 37.35 21.25
N SER A 259 24.70 36.98 22.03
CA SER A 259 24.26 35.59 22.24
C SER A 259 23.59 34.97 21.01
N VAL A 260 23.13 35.78 20.04
CA VAL A 260 22.32 35.31 18.90
C VAL A 260 23.10 34.37 18.00
N LEU A 261 24.27 34.79 17.50
CA LEU A 261 25.05 34.01 16.55
C LEU A 261 25.52 32.67 17.13
N PRO A 262 26.13 32.60 18.34
CA PRO A 262 26.48 31.33 18.97
C PRO A 262 25.27 30.41 19.19
N THR A 263 24.12 30.97 19.57
CA THR A 263 22.90 30.18 19.78
C THR A 263 22.37 29.58 18.48
N ILE A 264 22.39 30.33 17.37
CA ILE A 264 21.99 29.82 16.04
C ILE A 264 22.92 28.69 15.62
N LEU A 265 24.24 28.90 15.68
CA LEU A 265 25.24 27.92 15.28
C LEU A 265 25.14 26.62 16.10
N VAL A 266 25.00 26.73 17.42
CA VAL A 266 24.79 25.56 18.29
C VAL A 266 23.47 24.85 17.96
N THR A 267 22.41 25.60 17.64
CA THR A 267 21.11 24.99 17.26
C THR A 267 21.23 24.24 15.93
N TYR A 268 21.93 24.79 14.94
CA TYR A 268 22.23 24.13 13.67
C TYR A 268 23.04 22.85 13.87
N ALA A 269 24.15 22.92 14.60
CA ALA A 269 24.98 21.77 14.94
C ALA A 269 24.18 20.69 15.68
N LEU A 270 23.39 21.08 16.68
CA LEU A 270 22.53 20.18 17.45
C LEU A 270 21.50 19.49 16.54
N SER A 271 20.87 20.23 15.63
CA SER A 271 19.92 19.64 14.68
C SER A 271 20.58 18.60 13.78
N SER A 272 21.87 18.78 13.43
CA SER A 272 22.63 17.84 12.61
C SER A 272 22.98 16.56 13.38
N VAL A 273 23.37 16.71 14.65
CA VAL A 273 23.57 15.58 15.57
C VAL A 273 22.28 14.78 15.77
N VAL A 274 21.14 15.44 16.00
CA VAL A 274 19.84 14.78 16.17
C VAL A 274 19.44 14.01 14.91
N CYS A 275 19.62 14.61 13.73
CA CYS A 275 19.38 13.95 12.46
C CYS A 275 20.27 12.71 12.28
N GLY A 276 21.58 12.85 12.53
CA GLY A 276 22.53 11.76 12.41
C GLY A 276 22.26 10.61 13.38
N ALA A 277 21.91 10.94 14.63
CA ALA A 277 21.55 9.96 15.64
C ALA A 277 20.30 9.16 15.24
N LEU A 278 19.26 9.82 14.73
CA LEU A 278 18.05 9.13 14.26
C LEU A 278 18.36 8.17 13.11
N PHE A 279 19.11 8.63 12.11
CA PHE A 279 19.43 7.80 10.94
C PHE A 279 20.29 6.60 11.32
N TYR A 280 21.28 6.82 12.18
CA TYR A 280 22.13 5.76 12.71
C TYR A 280 21.31 4.71 13.46
N VAL A 281 20.38 5.13 14.34
CA VAL A 281 19.52 4.21 15.10
C VAL A 281 18.60 3.41 14.16
N LEU A 282 17.98 4.07 13.17
CA LEU A 282 17.12 3.40 12.20
C LEU A 282 17.89 2.37 11.36
N GLY A 283 19.07 2.72 10.86
CA GLY A 283 19.91 1.80 10.10
C GLY A 283 20.45 0.65 10.96
N HIS A 284 20.96 0.95 12.15
CA HIS A 284 21.55 -0.04 13.06
C HIS A 284 20.53 -1.10 13.52
N TRP A 285 19.29 -0.70 13.78
CA TRP A 285 18.20 -1.63 14.14
C TRP A 285 17.44 -2.20 12.95
N LYS A 286 17.91 -1.96 11.72
CA LYS A 286 17.29 -2.45 10.47
C LYS A 286 15.83 -2.02 10.30
N LEU A 287 15.53 -0.80 10.75
CA LEU A 287 14.21 -0.16 10.65
C LEU A 287 14.09 0.72 9.40
N GLY A 288 15.01 0.60 8.43
CA GLY A 288 14.99 1.38 7.18
C GLY A 288 13.70 1.20 6.37
N ASN A 289 13.00 0.07 6.52
CA ASN A 289 11.72 -0.16 5.86
C ASN A 289 10.61 0.82 6.31
N ILE A 290 10.71 1.40 7.52
CA ILE A 290 9.76 2.42 8.00
C ILE A 290 9.79 3.65 7.07
N VAL A 291 10.94 3.93 6.46
CA VAL A 291 11.10 5.11 5.61
C VAL A 291 10.32 4.98 4.29
N TYR A 292 9.85 3.80 3.94
CA TYR A 292 8.93 3.59 2.81
C TYR A 292 7.45 3.84 3.13
N LEU A 293 7.12 4.06 4.40
CA LEU A 293 5.73 4.33 4.80
C LEU A 293 5.31 5.78 4.50
N PHE A 294 6.24 6.65 4.10
CA PHE A 294 5.93 8.03 3.75
C PHE A 294 5.17 8.10 2.42
N PRO A 295 3.95 8.65 2.41
CA PRO A 295 3.20 8.85 1.18
C PRO A 295 3.92 9.81 0.23
N LYS A 296 3.99 9.43 -1.06
CA LYS A 296 4.66 10.21 -2.11
C LYS A 296 4.15 11.64 -2.19
N HIS A 297 2.83 11.85 -2.06
CA HIS A 297 2.22 13.18 -2.17
C HIS A 297 2.66 14.15 -1.04
N ILE A 298 3.03 13.67 0.15
CA ILE A 298 3.59 14.56 1.20
C ILE A 298 4.96 15.09 0.78
N ILE A 299 5.82 14.19 0.31
CA ILE A 299 7.17 14.53 -0.15
C ILE A 299 7.09 15.55 -1.26
N VAL A 300 6.24 15.29 -2.26
CA VAL A 300 5.98 16.19 -3.39
C VAL A 300 5.48 17.56 -2.90
N GLY A 301 4.51 17.60 -1.98
CA GLY A 301 4.00 18.85 -1.40
C GLY A 301 5.08 19.66 -0.69
N ALA A 302 5.95 18.99 0.09
CA ALA A 302 7.06 19.64 0.77
C ALA A 302 8.11 20.17 -0.24
N VAL A 303 8.45 19.39 -1.27
CA VAL A 303 9.33 19.84 -2.37
C VAL A 303 8.77 21.08 -3.07
N GLY A 304 7.45 21.16 -3.28
CA GLY A 304 6.79 22.34 -3.83
C GLY A 304 6.93 23.57 -2.94
N GLY A 305 6.72 23.43 -1.62
CA GLY A 305 6.92 24.51 -0.65
C GLY A 305 8.38 24.98 -0.58
N ILE A 306 9.33 24.06 -0.65
CA ILE A 306 10.77 24.37 -0.71
C ILE A 306 11.12 25.06 -2.02
N GLY A 307 10.55 24.63 -3.16
CA GLY A 307 10.72 25.29 -4.46
C GLY A 307 10.28 26.76 -4.42
N ALA A 308 9.15 27.06 -3.78
CA ALA A 308 8.68 28.43 -3.58
C ALA A 308 9.63 29.26 -2.70
N PHE A 309 10.14 28.69 -1.59
CA PHE A 309 11.15 29.34 -0.75
C PHE A 309 12.44 29.61 -1.54
N VAL A 310 12.94 28.63 -2.29
CA VAL A 310 14.17 28.77 -3.09
C VAL A 310 14.00 29.84 -4.17
N LEU A 311 12.81 29.94 -4.78
CA LEU A 311 12.49 31.01 -5.72
C LEU A 311 12.51 32.39 -5.05
N GLN A 312 11.90 32.51 -3.86
CA GLN A 312 11.96 33.72 -3.04
C GLN A 312 13.41 34.09 -2.70
N SER A 313 14.19 33.17 -2.11
CA SER A 313 15.59 33.41 -1.79
C SER A 313 16.44 33.70 -3.04
N GLY A 314 16.03 33.24 -4.23
CA GLY A 314 16.65 33.64 -5.49
C GLY A 314 16.44 35.10 -5.85
N ILE A 315 15.24 35.63 -5.62
CA ILE A 315 14.94 37.08 -5.76
C ILE A 315 15.75 37.88 -4.74
N GLU A 316 15.79 37.41 -3.50
CA GLU A 316 16.52 38.09 -2.42
C GLU A 316 18.04 38.07 -2.65
N ASN A 317 18.61 36.95 -3.13
CA ASN A 317 20.02 36.87 -3.51
C ASN A 317 20.36 37.75 -4.72
N ALA A 318 19.44 37.89 -5.67
CA ALA A 318 19.63 38.77 -6.82
C ALA A 318 19.64 40.25 -6.41
N THR A 319 18.68 40.67 -5.58
CA THR A 319 18.47 42.08 -5.19
C THR A 319 19.31 42.49 -3.99
N GLY A 320 19.65 41.56 -3.11
CA GLY A 320 20.18 41.80 -1.76
C GLY A 320 19.22 42.52 -0.81
N ARG A 321 17.90 42.42 -1.07
CA ARG A 321 16.83 42.91 -0.17
C ARG A 321 15.91 41.75 0.19
N GLY A 322 15.35 41.77 1.41
CA GLY A 322 14.33 40.81 1.82
C GLY A 322 13.08 40.93 0.95
N PHE A 323 12.45 39.80 0.65
CA PHE A 323 11.24 39.74 -0.16
C PHE A 323 10.18 38.91 0.54
N ASP A 324 8.99 39.48 0.70
CA ASP A 324 7.80 38.76 1.16
C ASP A 324 6.75 38.70 0.07
N TRP A 325 5.97 37.62 0.04
CA TRP A 325 4.84 37.40 -0.88
C TRP A 325 3.63 38.32 -0.64
N SER A 326 3.83 39.46 0.02
CA SER A 326 2.81 40.49 0.22
C SER A 326 2.68 41.38 -1.02
N TRP A 327 1.53 42.06 -1.15
CA TRP A 327 1.32 42.99 -2.27
C TRP A 327 2.33 44.14 -2.28
N ASP A 328 2.78 44.58 -1.10
CA ASP A 328 3.79 45.63 -0.97
C ASP A 328 5.18 45.12 -1.36
N GLY A 329 5.53 43.87 -0.99
CA GLY A 329 6.76 43.21 -1.42
C GLY A 329 6.84 43.06 -2.94
N VAL A 330 5.74 42.64 -3.58
CA VAL A 330 5.66 42.51 -5.05
C VAL A 330 5.80 43.86 -5.74
N LYS A 331 5.19 44.93 -5.21
CA LYS A 331 5.38 46.29 -5.73
C LYS A 331 6.83 46.75 -5.59
N GLY A 332 7.48 46.47 -4.46
CA GLY A 332 8.87 46.83 -4.22
C GLY A 332 9.83 46.24 -5.26
N LEU A 333 9.52 45.07 -5.84
CA LEU A 333 10.33 44.51 -6.94
C LEU A 333 10.40 45.39 -8.19
N PHE A 334 9.46 46.31 -8.37
CA PHE A 334 9.43 47.22 -9.52
C PHE A 334 10.08 48.59 -9.22
N ASP A 335 10.73 48.75 -8.06
CA ASP A 335 11.51 49.95 -7.76
C ASP A 335 12.71 50.07 -8.72
N GLU A 336 12.98 51.28 -9.21
CA GLU A 336 14.02 51.55 -10.23
C GLU A 336 15.42 51.07 -9.82
N GLU A 337 15.70 51.05 -8.51
CA GLU A 337 16.99 50.64 -7.96
C GLU A 337 17.24 49.13 -8.02
N ILE A 338 16.19 48.29 -7.95
CA ILE A 338 16.34 46.83 -7.83
C ILE A 338 15.77 46.03 -9.00
N VAL A 339 14.90 46.64 -9.81
CA VAL A 339 14.20 45.96 -10.90
C VAL A 339 15.17 45.23 -11.83
N TRP A 340 16.28 45.87 -12.21
CA TRP A 340 17.26 45.29 -13.12
C TRP A 340 18.13 44.18 -12.50
N LEU A 341 18.29 44.15 -11.17
CA LEU A 341 19.06 43.12 -10.47
C LEU A 341 18.36 41.76 -10.53
N TRP A 342 17.05 41.71 -10.27
CA TRP A 342 16.30 40.46 -10.36
C TRP A 342 15.87 40.14 -11.79
N VAL A 343 15.52 41.13 -12.63
CA VAL A 343 15.13 40.88 -14.03
C VAL A 343 16.28 40.25 -14.82
N SER A 344 17.52 40.68 -14.60
CA SER A 344 18.68 40.06 -15.26
C SER A 344 18.85 38.59 -14.86
N SER A 345 18.67 38.27 -13.58
CA SER A 345 18.69 36.90 -13.05
C SER A 345 17.58 36.04 -13.65
N ALA A 346 16.36 36.58 -13.69
CA ALA A 346 15.19 35.92 -14.26
C ALA A 346 15.34 35.68 -15.76
N LEU A 347 15.91 36.64 -16.50
CA LEU A 347 16.19 36.49 -17.93
C LEU A 347 17.25 35.41 -18.18
N LEU A 348 18.30 35.35 -17.36
CA LEU A 348 19.30 34.27 -17.42
C LEU A 348 18.67 32.90 -17.11
N ALA A 349 17.79 32.81 -16.11
CA ALA A 349 17.08 31.58 -15.80
C ALA A 349 16.11 31.16 -16.94
N LEU A 350 15.39 32.13 -17.52
CA LEU A 350 14.50 31.90 -18.65
C LEU A 350 15.26 31.46 -19.91
N THR A 351 16.40 32.08 -20.20
CA THR A 351 17.26 31.70 -21.33
C THR A 351 17.82 30.30 -21.13
N LEU A 352 18.27 29.94 -19.93
CA LEU A 352 18.66 28.57 -19.60
C LEU A 352 17.51 27.59 -19.84
N TRP A 353 16.31 27.89 -19.35
CA TRP A 353 15.12 27.04 -19.53
C TRP A 353 14.75 26.83 -21.00
N ILE A 354 14.78 27.88 -21.82
CA ILE A 354 14.53 27.79 -23.27
C ILE A 354 15.63 26.98 -23.96
N LEU A 355 16.90 27.24 -23.63
CA LEU A 355 18.03 26.65 -24.33
C LEU A 355 18.23 25.18 -23.91
N ALA A 356 17.90 24.81 -22.67
CA ALA A 356 17.90 23.43 -22.19
C ALA A 356 16.87 22.54 -22.91
N ARG A 357 15.79 23.12 -23.48
CA ARG A 357 14.86 22.37 -24.35
C ARG A 357 15.49 21.98 -25.69
N HIS A 358 16.45 22.76 -26.17
CA HIS A 358 17.12 22.54 -27.46
C HIS A 358 18.43 21.76 -27.30
N ILE A 359 19.18 22.02 -26.23
CA ILE A 359 20.47 21.41 -25.96
C ILE A 359 20.29 20.27 -24.95
N LYS A 360 20.28 19.03 -25.45
CA LYS A 360 20.08 17.82 -24.63
C LYS A 360 21.33 17.35 -23.86
N SER A 361 22.41 18.12 -23.87
CA SER A 361 23.64 17.74 -23.17
C SER A 361 23.48 17.91 -21.66
N PRO A 362 23.75 16.90 -20.83
CA PRO A 362 23.64 17.01 -19.37
C PRO A 362 24.66 18.00 -18.76
N LEU A 363 25.71 18.34 -19.51
CA LEU A 363 26.73 19.32 -19.13
C LEU A 363 26.30 20.77 -19.37
N PHE A 364 25.23 20.98 -20.13
CA PHE A 364 24.83 22.32 -20.55
C PHE A 364 24.48 23.25 -19.36
N PRO A 365 23.62 22.86 -18.39
CA PRO A 365 23.29 23.76 -17.27
C PRO A 365 24.50 24.14 -16.39
N PRO A 366 25.35 23.21 -15.93
CA PRO A 366 26.55 23.58 -15.15
C PRO A 366 27.51 24.52 -15.90
N LEU A 367 27.73 24.26 -17.21
CA LEU A 367 28.58 25.11 -18.04
C LEU A 367 27.97 26.48 -18.30
N PHE A 368 26.64 26.55 -18.45
CA PHE A 368 25.92 27.82 -18.60
C PHE A 368 26.14 28.70 -17.37
N PHE A 369 25.95 28.16 -16.16
CA PHE A 369 26.13 28.94 -14.94
C PHE A 369 27.57 29.44 -14.75
N VAL A 370 28.57 28.61 -15.05
CA VAL A 370 29.98 29.02 -14.98
C VAL A 370 30.39 30.00 -16.07
N SER A 371 29.67 30.04 -17.18
CA SER A 371 29.87 31.08 -18.18
C SER A 371 29.38 32.46 -17.73
N ILE A 372 28.49 32.55 -16.74
CA ILE A 372 27.87 33.83 -16.32
C ILE A 372 28.92 34.81 -15.77
N PRO A 373 29.79 34.48 -14.79
CA PRO A 373 30.78 35.42 -14.28
C PRO A 373 31.72 35.99 -15.36
N PRO A 374 32.40 35.19 -16.21
CA PRO A 374 33.29 35.75 -17.23
C PRO A 374 32.53 36.58 -18.27
N LEU A 375 31.33 36.17 -18.68
CA LEU A 375 30.48 36.98 -19.57
C LEU A 375 30.12 38.31 -18.92
N PHE A 376 29.81 38.33 -17.63
CA PHE A 376 29.50 39.55 -16.88
C PHE A 376 30.70 40.51 -16.86
N TYR A 377 31.91 40.01 -16.61
CA TYR A 377 33.13 40.83 -16.68
C TYR A 377 33.39 41.39 -18.08
N VAL A 378 33.14 40.61 -19.13
CA VAL A 378 33.23 41.10 -20.53
C VAL A 378 32.22 42.22 -20.78
N VAL A 379 30.98 42.08 -20.29
CA VAL A 379 29.94 43.12 -20.41
C VAL A 379 30.35 44.40 -19.69
N LEU A 380 30.89 44.32 -18.47
CA LEU A 380 31.41 45.48 -17.74
C LEU A 380 32.52 46.20 -18.51
N LEU A 381 33.44 45.42 -19.11
CA LEU A 381 34.54 45.96 -19.92
C LEU A 381 34.04 46.65 -21.19
N LEU A 382 33.03 46.09 -21.86
CA LEU A 382 32.39 46.69 -23.04
C LEU A 382 31.63 47.99 -22.72
N LEU A 383 31.00 48.05 -21.54
CA LEU A 383 30.26 49.23 -21.07
C LEU A 383 31.16 50.28 -20.40
N GLY A 384 32.43 49.97 -20.15
CA GLY A 384 33.36 50.86 -19.46
C GLY A 384 33.03 51.08 -17.97
N ILE A 385 32.28 50.17 -17.35
CA ILE A 385 31.90 50.25 -15.94
C ILE A 385 32.97 49.56 -15.09
N SER A 386 33.50 50.26 -14.09
CA SER A 386 34.47 49.67 -13.16
C SER A 386 33.81 48.64 -12.24
N THR A 387 34.58 47.66 -11.75
CA THR A 387 34.08 46.63 -10.82
C THR A 387 33.56 47.22 -9.52
N ASP A 388 34.13 48.35 -9.08
CA ASP A 388 33.74 49.02 -7.85
C ASP A 388 32.43 49.79 -8.03
N ALA A 389 32.24 50.47 -9.16
CA ALA A 389 30.97 51.11 -9.49
C ALA A 389 29.84 50.07 -9.63
N ALA A 390 30.11 48.92 -10.25
CA ALA A 390 29.15 47.82 -10.32
C ALA A 390 28.79 47.28 -8.93
N ARG A 391 29.74 47.28 -7.99
CA ARG A 391 29.49 46.87 -6.59
C ARG A 391 28.66 47.89 -5.82
N GLU A 392 28.92 49.18 -5.99
CA GLU A 392 28.10 50.26 -5.39
C GLU A 392 26.65 50.21 -5.87
N LEU A 393 26.45 49.83 -7.14
CA LEU A 393 25.13 49.59 -7.74
C LEU A 393 24.50 48.24 -7.34
N GLY A 394 25.14 47.45 -6.49
CA GLY A 394 24.60 46.19 -5.96
C GLY A 394 24.74 44.96 -6.86
N TRP A 395 25.50 45.02 -7.97
CA TRP A 395 25.69 43.87 -8.87
C TRP A 395 26.62 42.79 -8.34
N PHE A 396 27.48 43.13 -7.37
CA PHE A 396 28.37 42.20 -6.69
C PHE A 396 27.97 42.05 -5.21
N PHE A 397 28.36 40.93 -4.60
CA PHE A 397 28.33 40.82 -3.15
C PHE A 397 29.30 41.83 -2.52
N SER A 398 28.96 42.33 -1.34
CA SER A 398 29.84 43.19 -0.56
C SER A 398 31.14 42.44 -0.24
N HIS A 399 32.24 43.18 -0.08
CA HIS A 399 33.47 42.57 0.39
C HIS A 399 33.23 41.96 1.76
N ALA A 400 33.36 40.63 1.84
CA ALA A 400 33.43 39.97 3.13
C ALA A 400 34.63 40.54 3.88
N PRO A 401 34.52 40.78 5.20
CA PRO A 401 35.72 40.99 6.01
C PRO A 401 36.69 39.83 5.77
N ASN A 402 38.00 40.06 5.86
CA ASN A 402 38.98 38.99 5.68
C ASN A 402 38.84 38.01 6.86
N VAL A 403 37.97 37.01 6.69
CA VAL A 403 37.63 36.04 7.73
C VAL A 403 38.51 34.81 7.55
N ALA A 404 39.28 34.45 8.58
CA ALA A 404 40.09 33.24 8.55
C ALA A 404 39.21 31.97 8.49
N PHE A 405 39.72 30.88 7.91
CA PHE A 405 38.94 29.63 7.80
C PHE A 405 38.47 29.07 9.16
N TYR A 406 39.20 29.36 10.24
CA TYR A 406 38.90 28.88 11.58
C TYR A 406 37.90 29.74 12.34
N SER A 407 37.44 30.87 11.76
CA SER A 407 36.46 31.77 12.38
C SER A 407 35.17 31.08 12.77
N LEU A 408 34.79 30.03 12.03
CA LEU A 408 33.61 29.22 12.34
C LEU A 408 33.64 28.75 13.79
N TRP A 409 34.78 28.21 14.25
CA TRP A 409 34.92 27.69 15.61
C TRP A 409 35.10 28.80 16.66
N GLU A 410 35.61 29.97 16.28
CA GLU A 410 35.69 31.12 17.19
C GLU A 410 34.31 31.64 17.61
N GLN A 411 33.28 31.43 16.78
CA GLN A 411 31.91 31.82 17.11
C GLN A 411 31.20 30.85 18.07
N TYR A 412 31.79 29.67 18.34
CA TYR A 412 31.25 28.69 19.30
C TYR A 412 31.65 29.05 20.75
N ASP A 413 31.13 30.16 21.26
CA ASP A 413 31.25 30.52 22.67
C ASP A 413 30.07 29.96 23.48
N PHE A 414 30.28 28.81 24.10
CA PHE A 414 29.27 28.14 24.93
C PHE A 414 28.80 28.96 26.14
N SER A 415 29.56 29.98 26.56
CA SER A 415 29.16 30.86 27.67
C SER A 415 28.10 31.89 27.25
N LEU A 416 28.08 32.27 25.97
CA LEU A 416 27.11 33.20 25.38
C LEU A 416 25.86 32.49 24.85
N VAL A 417 25.84 31.16 24.78
CA VAL A 417 24.69 30.41 24.25
C VAL A 417 23.47 30.57 25.15
N ALA A 418 22.36 31.01 24.56
CA ALA A 418 21.08 31.13 25.22
C ALA A 418 20.36 29.75 25.26
N TRP A 419 20.81 28.87 26.15
CA TRP A 419 20.28 27.49 26.29
C TRP A 419 18.77 27.40 26.51
N HIS A 420 18.13 28.45 27.02
CA HIS A 420 16.69 28.50 27.24
C HIS A 420 15.87 28.69 25.94
N VAL A 421 16.52 29.14 24.85
CA VAL A 421 15.86 29.36 23.54
C VAL A 421 15.88 28.10 22.69
N ILE A 422 16.93 27.27 22.79
CA ILE A 422 17.11 26.06 21.97
C ILE A 422 15.91 25.10 22.08
N PRO A 423 15.37 24.78 23.28
CA PRO A 423 14.20 23.91 23.40
C PRO A 423 12.94 24.46 22.71
N LYS A 424 12.83 25.79 22.54
CA LYS A 424 11.70 26.39 21.80
C LYS A 424 11.74 26.04 20.31
N GLN A 425 12.91 25.71 19.77
CA GLN A 425 13.11 25.31 18.38
C GLN A 425 12.89 23.81 18.15
N PHE A 426 12.49 23.05 19.17
CA PHE A 426 12.30 21.59 19.09
C PHE A 426 11.40 21.17 17.92
N GLY A 427 10.28 21.87 17.71
CA GLY A 427 9.35 21.58 16.61
C GLY A 427 10.02 21.68 15.24
N THR A 428 10.84 22.71 15.02
CA THR A 428 11.59 22.89 13.77
C THR A 428 12.68 21.83 13.61
N ILE A 429 13.41 21.49 14.68
CA ILE A 429 14.47 20.47 14.65
C ILE A 429 13.89 19.09 14.30
N VAL A 430 12.76 18.73 14.90
CA VAL A 430 12.06 17.47 14.61
C VAL A 430 11.56 17.46 13.17
N SER A 431 10.91 18.54 12.72
CA SER A 431 10.40 18.68 11.36
C SER A 431 11.51 18.54 10.32
N LEU A 432 12.60 19.26 10.52
CA LEU A 432 13.84 19.19 9.74
C LEU A 432 14.42 17.78 9.68
N THR A 433 14.47 17.09 10.82
CA THR A 433 15.01 15.73 10.93
C THR A 433 14.16 14.71 10.16
N PHE A 434 12.83 14.77 10.31
CA PHE A 434 11.92 13.90 9.57
C PHE A 434 11.97 14.18 8.07
N PHE A 435 12.02 15.45 7.68
CA PHE A 435 12.17 15.83 6.29
C PHE A 435 13.50 15.32 5.71
N SER A 436 14.60 15.49 6.44
CA SER A 436 15.92 14.97 6.03
C SER A 436 15.88 13.46 5.80
N LEU A 437 15.14 12.71 6.63
CA LEU A 437 15.01 11.25 6.52
C LEU A 437 14.40 10.83 5.17
N MET A 438 13.54 11.66 4.58
CA MET A 438 12.91 11.39 3.29
C MET A 438 13.90 11.38 2.12
N HIS A 439 15.07 12.01 2.25
CA HIS A 439 16.06 12.00 1.16
C HIS A 439 16.67 10.61 0.92
N VAL A 440 16.76 9.78 1.94
CA VAL A 440 17.33 8.42 1.89
C VAL A 440 16.56 7.50 0.92
N PRO A 441 15.24 7.25 1.09
CA PRO A 441 14.47 6.36 0.20
C PRO A 441 14.26 6.94 -1.20
N ILE A 442 14.52 8.23 -1.42
CA ILE A 442 14.43 8.87 -2.73
C ILE A 442 15.75 8.71 -3.49
N ASN A 443 16.86 9.13 -2.87
CA ASN A 443 18.14 9.24 -3.56
C ASN A 443 18.81 7.87 -3.74
N ILE A 444 18.75 6.98 -2.74
CA ILE A 444 19.44 5.69 -2.79
C ILE A 444 18.84 4.78 -3.88
N PRO A 445 17.52 4.51 -3.93
CA PRO A 445 16.97 3.66 -5.00
C PRO A 445 17.12 4.30 -6.37
N SER A 446 16.98 5.63 -6.50
CA SER A 446 17.16 6.33 -7.78
C SER A 446 18.60 6.20 -8.31
N LEU A 447 19.58 6.29 -7.41
CA LEU A 447 20.98 6.08 -7.79
C LEU A 447 21.27 4.60 -8.06
N SER A 448 20.71 3.68 -7.29
CA SER A 448 20.80 2.24 -7.50
C SER A 448 20.33 1.85 -8.90
N LEU A 449 19.19 2.39 -9.35
CA LEU A 449 18.67 2.22 -10.71
C LEU A 449 19.58 2.81 -11.79
N THR A 450 20.23 3.94 -11.53
CA THR A 450 21.12 4.60 -12.50
C THR A 450 22.48 3.93 -12.61
N THR A 451 22.96 3.33 -11.51
CA THR A 451 24.28 2.68 -11.42
C THR A 451 24.22 1.17 -11.59
N ASP A 452 23.02 0.59 -11.71
CA ASP A 452 22.76 -0.85 -11.76
C ASP A 452 23.42 -1.61 -10.59
N LYS A 453 23.43 -0.98 -9.41
CA LYS A 453 24.04 -1.50 -8.18
C LYS A 453 23.01 -1.53 -7.06
N GLU A 454 22.61 -2.73 -6.65
CA GLU A 454 21.74 -2.91 -5.48
C GLU A 454 22.48 -2.55 -4.19
N VAL A 455 21.85 -1.74 -3.35
CA VAL A 455 22.43 -1.25 -2.10
C VAL A 455 21.42 -1.38 -0.96
N ASP A 456 21.85 -1.92 0.18
CA ASP A 456 21.03 -1.98 1.39
C ASP A 456 20.88 -0.56 1.99
N ILE A 457 19.64 -0.15 2.18
CA ILE A 457 19.26 1.15 2.74
C ILE A 457 19.68 1.27 4.19
N ASN A 458 19.71 0.17 4.95
CA ASN A 458 20.10 0.21 6.35
C ASN A 458 21.58 0.57 6.49
N ASP A 459 22.43 0.05 5.62
CA ASP A 459 23.87 0.38 5.60
C ASP A 459 24.09 1.84 5.22
N GLU A 460 23.36 2.32 4.20
CA GLU A 460 23.42 3.74 3.83
C GLU A 460 22.84 4.63 4.93
N LEU A 461 21.76 4.25 5.62
CA LEU A 461 21.24 4.98 6.78
C LEU A 461 22.28 5.12 7.89
N VAL A 462 23.06 4.07 8.15
CA VAL A 462 24.18 4.15 9.10
C VAL A 462 25.26 5.13 8.59
N ALA A 463 25.63 5.06 7.32
CA ALA A 463 26.61 5.98 6.72
C ALA A 463 26.15 7.46 6.76
N HIS A 464 24.91 7.72 6.37
CA HIS A 464 24.29 9.03 6.50
C HIS A 464 24.22 9.48 7.97
N GLY A 465 23.91 8.57 8.89
CA GLY A 465 23.85 8.86 10.32
C GLY A 465 25.20 9.32 10.88
N ILE A 466 26.26 8.57 10.58
CA ILE A 466 27.63 8.93 10.97
C ILE A 466 28.04 10.26 10.35
N SER A 467 27.77 10.47 9.06
CA SER A 467 28.11 11.70 8.34
C SER A 467 27.47 12.94 8.96
N ASN A 468 26.16 12.87 9.25
CA ASN A 468 25.43 13.97 9.87
C ASN A 468 25.87 14.22 11.33
N THR A 469 26.11 13.16 12.12
CA THR A 469 26.64 13.34 13.47
C THR A 469 28.03 13.98 13.47
N LEU A 470 28.93 13.56 12.57
CA LEU A 470 30.26 14.18 12.42
C LEU A 470 30.15 15.66 12.01
N SER A 471 29.25 15.99 11.09
CA SER A 471 29.00 17.38 10.69
C SER A 471 28.49 18.24 11.84
N GLY A 472 27.53 17.75 12.63
CA GLY A 472 27.08 18.46 13.82
C GLY A 472 28.19 18.66 14.84
N VAL A 473 29.02 17.64 15.11
CA VAL A 473 30.16 17.75 16.05
C VAL A 473 31.23 18.73 15.55
N CYS A 474 31.46 18.80 14.25
CA CYS A 474 32.37 19.79 13.64
C CYS A 474 31.78 21.20 13.57
N GLY A 475 30.54 21.41 14.00
CA GLY A 475 29.90 22.72 14.04
C GLY A 475 29.25 23.14 12.72
N THR A 476 28.77 22.19 11.92
CA THR A 476 28.07 22.46 10.66
C THR A 476 26.72 21.73 10.54
N VAL A 477 26.04 21.91 9.41
CA VAL A 477 24.67 21.45 9.12
C VAL A 477 24.62 20.05 8.50
N GLN A 478 23.40 19.53 8.30
CA GLN A 478 23.13 18.24 7.69
C GLN A 478 23.63 18.13 6.24
N ASN A 479 23.88 16.90 5.85
CA ASN A 479 24.31 16.52 4.51
C ASN A 479 23.74 15.18 4.08
N TYR A 480 23.87 14.91 2.78
CA TYR A 480 23.38 13.70 2.18
C TYR A 480 24.09 13.38 0.86
N LEU A 481 23.93 12.13 0.43
CA LEU A 481 24.19 11.69 -0.94
C LEU A 481 23.20 12.36 -1.89
N CYS A 482 23.69 13.14 -2.85
CA CYS A 482 22.82 13.79 -3.82
C CYS A 482 22.75 12.98 -5.11
N TYR A 483 21.56 12.49 -5.45
CA TYR A 483 21.32 11.73 -6.66
C TYR A 483 21.66 12.53 -7.92
N SER A 484 21.17 13.75 -8.08
CA SER A 484 21.31 14.53 -9.32
C SER A 484 22.78 14.78 -9.68
N THR A 485 23.60 15.21 -8.71
CA THR A 485 25.04 15.44 -8.93
C THR A 485 25.79 14.14 -9.14
N SER A 486 25.44 13.07 -8.41
CA SER A 486 26.03 11.75 -8.58
C SER A 486 25.72 11.17 -9.98
N ALA A 487 24.47 11.25 -10.42
CA ALA A 487 24.04 10.79 -11.73
C ALA A 487 24.74 11.56 -12.86
N LEU A 488 24.91 12.89 -12.71
CA LEU A 488 25.69 13.67 -13.66
C LEU A 488 27.15 13.19 -13.69
N TYR A 489 27.77 13.00 -12.52
CA TYR A 489 29.14 12.52 -12.41
C TYR A 489 29.34 11.15 -13.08
N PHE A 490 28.44 10.18 -12.83
CA PHE A 490 28.46 8.86 -13.49
C PHE A 490 28.22 8.96 -14.99
N LYS A 491 27.29 9.81 -15.45
CA LYS A 491 27.03 10.04 -16.88
C LYS A 491 28.23 10.64 -17.62
N CYS A 492 29.11 11.36 -16.93
CA CYS A 492 30.35 11.87 -17.51
C CYS A 492 31.46 10.80 -17.62
N GLY A 493 31.23 9.59 -17.12
CA GLY A 493 32.24 8.54 -17.04
C GLY A 493 33.03 8.55 -15.73
N GLY A 494 32.58 9.31 -14.73
CA GLY A 494 33.15 9.29 -13.39
C GLY A 494 32.82 7.97 -12.70
N ALA A 495 33.83 7.31 -12.12
CA ALA A 495 33.65 6.11 -11.32
C ALA A 495 34.72 6.00 -10.23
N GLY A 496 34.44 5.22 -9.19
CA GLY A 496 35.43 4.81 -8.18
C GLY A 496 35.53 5.72 -6.95
N ARG A 497 36.04 5.15 -5.85
CA ARG A 497 36.15 5.84 -4.55
C ARG A 497 37.27 6.89 -4.52
N ARG A 498 38.31 6.71 -5.35
CA ARG A 498 39.49 7.60 -5.43
C ARG A 498 39.13 9.00 -5.93
N SER A 499 38.33 9.10 -6.97
CA SER A 499 37.83 10.38 -7.49
C SER A 499 36.94 11.10 -6.47
N GLY A 500 36.08 10.37 -5.75
CA GLY A 500 35.32 10.91 -4.62
C GLY A 500 36.23 11.49 -3.52
N PHE A 501 37.34 10.82 -3.21
CA PHE A 501 38.34 11.33 -2.27
C PHE A 501 39.01 12.63 -2.78
N VAL A 502 39.38 12.68 -4.07
CA VAL A 502 39.95 13.89 -4.69
C VAL A 502 38.95 15.05 -4.67
N ILE A 503 37.67 14.79 -4.93
CA ILE A 503 36.60 15.80 -4.82
C ILE A 503 36.52 16.34 -3.39
N GLY A 504 36.60 15.47 -2.38
CA GLY A 504 36.66 15.86 -0.97
C GLY A 504 37.87 16.74 -0.65
N LEU A 505 39.05 16.42 -1.16
CA LEU A 505 40.25 17.25 -1.02
C LEU A 505 40.10 18.63 -1.66
N ILE A 506 39.48 18.71 -2.84
CA ILE A 506 39.24 19.98 -3.53
C ILE A 506 38.21 20.82 -2.77
N MET A 507 37.12 20.23 -2.27
CA MET A 507 36.16 20.92 -1.40
C MET A 507 36.83 21.46 -0.13
N MET A 508 37.69 20.64 0.49
CA MET A 508 38.48 21.03 1.66
C MET A 508 39.45 22.18 1.35
N PHE A 509 40.06 22.18 0.17
CA PHE A 509 40.89 23.29 -0.29
C PHE A 509 40.09 24.60 -0.38
N PHE A 510 38.89 24.57 -0.98
CA PHE A 510 38.03 25.76 -1.04
C PHE A 510 37.54 26.22 0.34
N PHE A 511 37.33 25.29 1.28
CA PHE A 511 37.07 25.64 2.68
C PHE A 511 38.22 26.46 3.29
N PHE A 512 39.49 26.09 3.03
CA PHE A 512 40.65 26.84 3.51
C PHE A 512 40.88 28.18 2.79
N VAL A 513 40.61 28.25 1.48
CA VAL A 513 40.69 29.51 0.70
C VAL A 513 39.64 30.53 1.20
N GLY A 514 38.51 30.04 1.70
CA GLY A 514 37.54 30.83 2.42
C GLY A 514 36.60 31.66 1.53
N PRO A 515 35.68 32.41 2.16
CA PRO A 515 34.55 33.10 1.50
C PRO A 515 34.96 34.34 0.68
N ASN A 516 36.25 34.72 0.67
CA ASN A 516 36.74 35.91 -0.03
C ASN A 516 36.47 35.89 -1.55
N ALA A 517 36.43 34.70 -2.15
CA ALA A 517 36.13 34.52 -3.57
C ALA A 517 34.70 34.96 -3.95
N VAL A 518 33.76 34.99 -2.99
CA VAL A 518 32.34 35.33 -3.25
C VAL A 518 32.15 36.78 -3.66
N SER A 519 33.00 37.70 -3.20
CA SER A 519 32.89 39.13 -3.55
C SER A 519 33.17 39.45 -5.02
N TYR A 520 33.71 38.47 -5.77
CA TYR A 520 33.94 38.53 -7.22
C TYR A 520 32.84 37.86 -8.04
N ILE A 521 31.84 37.28 -7.37
CA ILE A 521 30.71 36.61 -8.03
C ILE A 521 29.58 37.63 -8.24
N PRO A 522 29.06 37.78 -9.46
CA PRO A 522 27.89 38.61 -9.72
C PRO A 522 26.64 38.05 -9.04
N ARG A 523 25.84 38.91 -8.41
CA ARG A 523 24.57 38.50 -7.77
C ARG A 523 23.59 37.88 -8.75
N CYS A 524 23.64 38.30 -10.03
CA CYS A 524 22.78 37.75 -11.06
C CYS A 524 23.01 36.25 -11.32
N MET A 525 24.23 35.74 -11.08
CA MET A 525 24.50 34.30 -11.14
C MET A 525 23.82 33.55 -9.99
N ALA A 526 23.99 34.04 -8.76
CA ALA A 526 23.40 33.43 -7.57
C ALA A 526 21.85 33.43 -7.65
N GLY A 527 21.26 34.54 -8.06
CA GLY A 527 19.83 34.65 -8.33
C GLY A 527 19.37 33.73 -9.44
N CYS A 528 20.10 33.65 -10.57
CA CYS A 528 19.75 32.77 -11.68
C CYS A 528 19.74 31.28 -11.27
N VAL A 529 20.75 30.82 -10.53
CA VAL A 529 20.83 29.43 -10.03
C VAL A 529 19.62 29.11 -9.15
N MET A 530 19.34 29.96 -8.16
CA MET A 530 18.22 29.75 -7.23
C MET A 530 16.87 29.84 -7.93
N MET A 531 16.67 30.81 -8.82
CA MET A 531 15.40 30.94 -9.55
C MET A 531 15.14 29.76 -10.47
N HIS A 532 16.18 29.26 -11.15
CA HIS A 532 16.08 28.05 -11.98
C HIS A 532 15.73 26.83 -11.14
N LEU A 533 16.47 26.57 -10.05
CA LEU A 533 16.23 25.43 -9.16
C LEU A 533 14.86 25.52 -8.48
N GLY A 534 14.47 26.69 -7.98
CA GLY A 534 13.18 26.92 -7.35
C GLY A 534 12.02 26.68 -8.32
N TRP A 535 12.16 27.14 -9.57
CA TRP A 535 11.17 26.86 -10.61
C TRP A 535 11.08 25.38 -10.98
N ASP A 536 12.21 24.69 -11.11
CA ASP A 536 12.23 23.27 -11.44
C ASP A 536 11.56 22.44 -10.34
N LEU A 537 11.86 22.71 -9.06
CA LEU A 537 11.21 22.04 -7.93
C LEU A 537 9.71 22.34 -7.85
N LEU A 538 9.31 23.59 -8.10
CA LEU A 538 7.90 23.99 -8.09
C LEU A 538 7.12 23.32 -9.22
N ARG A 539 7.70 23.29 -10.43
CA ARG A 539 7.11 22.64 -11.60
C ARG A 539 7.01 21.14 -11.40
N GLU A 540 8.08 20.51 -10.93
CA GLU A 540 8.09 19.07 -10.63
C GLU A 540 6.99 18.72 -9.63
N ALA A 541 6.86 19.52 -8.55
CA ALA A 541 5.90 19.26 -7.50
C ALA A 541 4.44 19.52 -7.89
N LEU A 542 4.15 20.67 -8.50
CA LEU A 542 2.77 21.16 -8.67
C LEU A 542 2.18 20.90 -10.06
N ILE A 543 3.03 20.72 -11.09
CA ILE A 543 2.59 20.59 -12.48
C ILE A 543 2.82 19.17 -12.97
N ASP A 544 4.04 18.64 -12.84
CA ASP A 544 4.40 17.34 -13.42
C ASP A 544 3.75 16.14 -12.70
N THR A 545 3.20 16.36 -11.50
CA THR A 545 2.44 15.35 -10.73
C THR A 545 0.95 15.31 -11.03
N TYR A 546 0.43 16.24 -11.85
CA TYR A 546 -1.00 16.35 -12.14
C TYR A 546 -1.58 15.04 -12.70
N ASP A 547 -0.85 14.35 -13.58
CA ASP A 547 -1.28 13.07 -14.17
C ASP A 547 -0.88 11.84 -13.34
N GLN A 548 -0.10 12.03 -12.26
CA GLN A 548 0.44 10.93 -11.44
C GLN A 548 -0.33 10.67 -10.15
N LEU A 549 -1.10 11.65 -9.67
CA LEU A 549 -1.74 11.64 -8.36
C LEU A 549 -3.27 11.78 -8.47
N ASP A 550 -3.98 11.15 -7.55
CA ASP A 550 -5.44 11.32 -7.45
C ASP A 550 -5.80 12.76 -7.05
N ALA A 551 -7.03 13.20 -7.37
CA ALA A 551 -7.48 14.57 -7.06
C ALA A 551 -7.35 14.95 -5.58
N LEU A 552 -7.57 14.00 -4.66
CA LEU A 552 -7.37 14.22 -3.22
C LEU A 552 -5.89 14.41 -2.88
N GLU A 553 -5.02 13.57 -3.43
CA GLU A 553 -3.57 13.66 -3.23
C GLU A 553 -3.00 14.96 -3.82
N LEU A 554 -3.44 15.33 -5.03
CA LEU A 554 -3.08 16.61 -5.65
C LEU A 554 -3.56 17.80 -4.80
N GLY A 555 -4.78 17.74 -4.26
CA GLY A 555 -5.29 18.72 -3.32
C GLY A 555 -4.41 18.87 -2.07
N THR A 556 -3.89 17.74 -1.53
CA THR A 556 -2.95 17.77 -0.40
C THR A 556 -1.61 18.41 -0.77
N VAL A 557 -1.06 18.11 -1.96
CA VAL A 557 0.19 18.70 -2.45
C VAL A 557 0.12 20.22 -2.47
N TRP A 558 -0.94 20.78 -3.08
CA TRP A 558 -1.16 22.22 -3.15
C TRP A 558 -1.38 22.85 -1.76
N ALA A 559 -2.12 22.17 -0.88
CA ALA A 559 -2.33 22.65 0.48
C ALA A 559 -1.02 22.72 1.28
N ILE A 560 -0.16 21.71 1.17
CA ILE A 560 1.15 21.68 1.84
C ILE A 560 2.05 22.79 1.30
N ALA A 561 2.22 22.88 -0.02
CA ALA A 561 3.07 23.90 -0.63
C ALA A 561 2.61 25.32 -0.30
N GLY A 562 1.30 25.58 -0.35
CA GLY A 562 0.72 26.87 0.02
C GLY A 562 0.89 27.20 1.50
N THR A 563 0.64 26.25 2.40
CA THR A 563 0.80 26.47 3.85
C THR A 563 2.27 26.70 4.23
N MET A 564 3.21 25.98 3.63
CA MET A 564 4.65 26.23 3.81
C MET A 564 5.06 27.63 3.38
N THR A 565 4.53 28.10 2.24
CA THR A 565 4.89 29.40 1.65
C THR A 565 4.34 30.57 2.46
N PHE A 566 3.06 30.50 2.90
CA PHE A 566 2.38 31.65 3.51
C PHE A 566 2.36 31.63 5.04
N TRP A 567 2.40 30.46 5.69
CA TRP A 567 2.35 30.35 7.15
C TRP A 567 3.65 29.85 7.77
N GLY A 568 4.54 29.26 6.97
CA GLY A 568 5.84 28.77 7.41
C GLY A 568 6.00 27.27 7.32
N MET A 569 7.25 26.84 7.35
CA MET A 569 7.66 25.46 7.08
C MET A 569 7.08 24.45 8.09
N ASN A 570 7.06 24.79 9.38
CA ASN A 570 6.54 23.93 10.44
C ASN A 570 5.04 23.67 10.30
N GLN A 571 4.27 24.72 9.98
CA GLN A 571 2.82 24.64 9.79
C GLN A 571 2.51 23.76 8.58
N GLY A 572 3.24 23.93 7.48
CA GLY A 572 3.03 23.12 6.28
C GLY A 572 3.32 21.64 6.49
N LEU A 573 4.39 21.28 7.23
CA LEU A 573 4.65 19.87 7.56
C LEU A 573 3.58 19.28 8.48
N ALA A 574 3.11 20.04 9.48
CA ALA A 574 2.03 19.60 10.37
C ALA A 574 0.71 19.36 9.61
N VAL A 575 0.35 20.28 8.70
CA VAL A 575 -0.80 20.12 7.80
C VAL A 575 -0.60 18.90 6.90
N GLY A 576 0.60 18.70 6.36
CA GLY A 576 0.92 17.53 5.53
C GLY A 576 0.74 16.21 6.26
N ALA A 577 1.23 16.09 7.50
CA ALA A 577 1.04 14.90 8.32
C ALA A 577 -0.45 14.63 8.62
N LEU A 578 -1.22 15.67 8.96
CA LEU A 578 -2.65 15.56 9.24
C LEU A 578 -3.44 15.15 7.99
N LEU A 579 -3.19 15.81 6.86
CA LEU A 579 -3.86 15.51 5.60
C LEU A 579 -3.50 14.13 5.08
N ALA A 580 -2.27 13.67 5.26
CA ALA A 580 -1.88 12.31 4.89
C ALA A 580 -2.61 11.24 5.69
N CYS A 581 -2.70 11.42 7.02
CA CYS A 581 -3.49 10.53 7.87
C CYS A 581 -4.96 10.52 7.44
N MET A 582 -5.52 11.70 7.10
CA MET A 582 -6.90 11.80 6.64
C MET A 582 -7.12 11.13 5.29
N THR A 583 -6.25 11.38 4.31
CA THR A 583 -6.29 10.75 2.97
C THR A 583 -6.15 9.23 3.09
N PHE A 584 -5.20 8.75 3.90
CA PHE A 584 -5.03 7.32 4.16
C PHE A 584 -6.27 6.68 4.77
N VAL A 585 -6.88 7.32 5.78
CA VAL A 585 -8.12 6.83 6.41
C VAL A 585 -9.28 6.82 5.41
N MET A 586 -9.43 7.89 4.62
CA MET A 586 -10.50 7.99 3.63
C MET A 586 -10.36 6.94 2.52
N GLN A 587 -9.14 6.75 1.99
CA GLN A 587 -8.84 5.71 1.00
C GLN A 587 -8.99 4.31 1.59
N SER A 588 -8.55 4.08 2.83
CA SER A 588 -8.64 2.76 3.46
C SER A 588 -10.07 2.37 3.81
N ALA A 589 -10.92 3.32 4.23
CA ALA A 589 -12.29 3.03 4.68
C ALA A 589 -13.32 2.97 3.54
N ARG A 590 -13.09 3.68 2.40
CA ARG A 590 -14.08 3.81 1.32
C ARG A 590 -13.81 2.96 0.09
N THR A 591 -12.61 2.38 -0.06
CA THR A 591 -12.30 1.58 -1.26
C THR A 591 -13.06 0.24 -1.24
N PRO A 592 -13.78 -0.13 -2.33
CA PRO A 592 -14.54 -1.39 -2.42
C PRO A 592 -13.73 -2.66 -2.17
N THR A 593 -12.41 -2.61 -2.36
CA THR A 593 -11.49 -3.71 -2.08
C THR A 593 -11.40 -4.03 -0.58
N ASN A 594 -11.54 -3.02 0.29
CA ASN A 594 -11.51 -3.13 1.76
C ASN A 594 -12.91 -3.26 2.38
N ALA A 595 -13.95 -3.42 1.55
CA ALA A 595 -15.29 -3.74 2.04
C ALA A 595 -15.22 -5.07 2.85
N PRO A 596 -15.85 -5.12 4.03
CA PRO A 596 -15.72 -6.25 4.93
C PRO A 596 -16.39 -7.52 4.37
N ILE A 597 -17.33 -7.36 3.43
CA ILE A 597 -18.10 -8.45 2.83
C ILE A 597 -17.48 -8.80 1.47
N ARG A 598 -17.13 -10.07 1.28
CA ARG A 598 -16.74 -10.62 -0.02
C ARG A 598 -17.95 -11.01 -0.86
N GLY A 599 -18.92 -11.63 -0.22
CA GLY A 599 -20.15 -12.10 -0.84
C GLY A 599 -21.11 -12.66 0.20
N SER A 600 -22.36 -12.85 -0.23
CA SER A 600 -23.46 -13.31 0.60
C SER A 600 -24.37 -14.23 -0.20
N MET A 601 -24.85 -15.32 0.40
CA MET A 601 -25.81 -16.22 -0.25
C MET A 601 -26.69 -16.94 0.76
N SER A 602 -27.78 -17.51 0.27
CA SER A 602 -28.58 -18.47 1.04
C SER A 602 -27.94 -19.86 0.99
N ALA A 603 -28.05 -20.65 2.07
CA ALA A 603 -27.58 -22.04 2.09
C ALA A 603 -28.39 -23.00 1.21
N ALA A 604 -29.34 -22.50 0.40
CA ALA A 604 -29.90 -23.29 -0.70
C ALA A 604 -28.83 -23.70 -1.74
N THR A 605 -27.73 -22.95 -1.84
CA THR A 605 -26.62 -23.22 -2.76
C THR A 605 -25.37 -23.77 -2.07
N LEU A 606 -25.35 -23.87 -0.74
CA LEU A 606 -24.19 -24.25 0.08
C LEU A 606 -24.65 -25.25 1.16
N ARG A 607 -24.06 -26.46 1.21
CA ARG A 607 -24.53 -27.59 2.04
C ARG A 607 -23.41 -28.17 2.88
N SER A 608 -23.64 -28.62 4.11
CA SER A 608 -22.56 -29.29 4.85
C SER A 608 -22.12 -30.61 4.21
N HIS A 609 -20.91 -31.07 4.52
CA HIS A 609 -20.38 -32.37 4.11
C HIS A 609 -20.95 -33.54 4.92
N ALA A 610 -21.76 -33.25 5.94
CA ALA A 610 -22.38 -34.28 6.75
C ALA A 610 -23.31 -35.15 5.91
N TRP A 611 -23.22 -36.47 6.12
CA TRP A 611 -24.06 -37.41 5.40
C TRP A 611 -25.51 -37.32 5.90
N ARG A 612 -26.44 -36.95 5.01
CA ARG A 612 -27.88 -36.79 5.33
C ARG A 612 -28.73 -37.87 4.67
N MET A 613 -29.80 -38.31 5.33
CA MET A 613 -30.79 -39.25 4.75
C MET A 613 -31.67 -38.54 3.71
N THR A 614 -32.31 -39.28 2.80
CA THR A 614 -33.21 -38.68 1.77
C THR A 614 -34.34 -37.87 2.41
N ASP A 615 -34.99 -38.40 3.45
CA ASP A 615 -36.06 -37.70 4.17
C ASP A 615 -35.55 -36.41 4.85
N GLU A 616 -34.31 -36.41 5.33
CA GLU A 616 -33.66 -35.25 5.94
C GLU A 616 -33.33 -34.19 4.88
N LEU A 617 -32.89 -34.62 3.71
CA LEU A 617 -32.59 -33.73 2.59
C LEU A 617 -33.83 -33.06 2.02
N ASP A 618 -34.95 -33.77 1.95
CA ASP A 618 -36.22 -33.18 1.52
C ASP A 618 -36.69 -32.08 2.48
N VAL A 619 -36.45 -32.24 3.79
CA VAL A 619 -36.69 -31.21 4.80
C VAL A 619 -35.73 -30.04 4.61
N LEU A 620 -34.44 -30.34 4.49
CA LEU A 620 -33.40 -29.34 4.30
C LEU A 620 -33.58 -28.55 2.99
N ASP A 621 -34.05 -29.15 1.90
CA ASP A 621 -34.29 -28.45 0.62
C ASP A 621 -35.45 -27.45 0.71
N ARG A 622 -36.39 -27.70 1.63
CA ARG A 622 -37.48 -26.77 1.94
C ARG A 622 -37.01 -25.65 2.88
N GLU A 623 -36.21 -25.99 3.89
CA GLU A 623 -35.92 -25.09 5.03
C GLU A 623 -34.57 -24.37 4.96
N CYS A 624 -33.59 -24.80 4.15
CA CYS A 624 -32.25 -24.19 4.15
C CYS A 624 -32.17 -22.82 3.48
N ARG A 625 -33.28 -22.36 2.89
CA ARG A 625 -33.43 -20.94 2.54
C ARG A 625 -33.44 -20.03 3.77
N ASN A 626 -33.72 -20.57 4.95
CA ASN A 626 -33.70 -19.85 6.22
C ASN A 626 -32.28 -19.63 6.78
N ILE A 627 -31.25 -20.24 6.17
CA ILE A 627 -29.85 -20.01 6.51
C ILE A 627 -29.26 -19.02 5.51
N HIS A 628 -28.67 -17.95 6.02
CA HIS A 628 -27.96 -16.94 5.24
C HIS A 628 -26.48 -16.92 5.63
N VAL A 629 -25.59 -17.00 4.63
CA VAL A 629 -24.14 -17.05 4.83
C VAL A 629 -23.51 -15.78 4.26
N VAL A 630 -22.76 -15.06 5.11
CA VAL A 630 -22.00 -13.86 4.75
C VAL A 630 -20.51 -14.16 4.90
N GLN A 631 -19.77 -14.07 3.80
CA GLN A 631 -18.33 -14.28 3.82
C GLN A 631 -17.59 -12.97 4.03
N LEU A 632 -16.81 -12.89 5.10
CA LEU A 632 -16.02 -11.72 5.47
C LEU A 632 -14.61 -11.81 4.89
N LYS A 633 -14.01 -10.67 4.55
CA LYS A 633 -12.63 -10.59 4.03
C LYS A 633 -11.83 -9.43 4.60
N GLY A 634 -10.51 -9.56 4.54
CA GLY A 634 -9.57 -8.46 4.77
C GLY A 634 -9.40 -8.13 6.26
N HIS A 635 -9.00 -6.89 6.54
CA HIS A 635 -8.88 -6.39 7.91
C HIS A 635 -10.20 -5.73 8.33
N LEU A 636 -10.79 -6.20 9.42
CA LEU A 636 -12.02 -5.67 10.00
C LEU A 636 -11.64 -4.67 11.09
N PHE A 637 -12.01 -3.41 10.87
CA PHE A 637 -11.69 -2.32 11.79
C PHE A 637 -12.85 -1.34 11.92
N PHE A 638 -12.75 -0.40 12.87
CA PHE A 638 -13.84 0.56 13.14
C PHE A 638 -14.36 1.33 11.91
N GLY A 639 -13.51 1.52 10.90
CA GLY A 639 -13.83 2.31 9.70
C GLY A 639 -14.69 1.56 8.67
N ASN A 640 -14.61 0.23 8.60
CA ASN A 640 -15.35 -0.57 7.61
C ASN A 640 -16.46 -1.46 8.20
N ILE A 641 -16.37 -1.82 9.50
CA ILE A 641 -17.32 -2.75 10.13
C ILE A 641 -18.78 -2.24 10.15
N ASN A 642 -19.00 -0.93 10.09
CA ASN A 642 -20.36 -0.38 10.02
C ASN A 642 -21.07 -0.82 8.74
N GLN A 643 -20.34 -1.01 7.63
CA GLN A 643 -20.93 -1.51 6.38
C GLN A 643 -21.54 -2.91 6.55
N LEU A 644 -20.91 -3.76 7.38
CA LEU A 644 -21.47 -5.07 7.72
C LEU A 644 -22.74 -4.94 8.58
N SER A 645 -22.74 -4.00 9.53
CA SER A 645 -23.92 -3.77 10.39
C SER A 645 -25.10 -3.22 9.59
N ASP A 646 -24.85 -2.27 8.69
CA ASP A 646 -25.87 -1.71 7.80
C ASP A 646 -26.41 -2.79 6.84
N TYR A 647 -25.52 -3.59 6.26
CA TYR A 647 -25.89 -4.73 5.41
C TYR A 647 -26.79 -5.74 6.14
N VAL A 648 -26.43 -6.14 7.36
CA VAL A 648 -27.26 -7.08 8.14
C VAL A 648 -28.61 -6.45 8.51
N ARG A 649 -28.68 -5.13 8.77
CA ARG A 649 -29.95 -4.47 9.02
C ARG A 649 -30.83 -4.45 7.77
N GLU A 650 -30.27 -4.09 6.62
CA GLU A 650 -30.98 -4.12 5.32
C GLU A 650 -31.50 -5.52 4.99
N LEU A 651 -30.71 -6.56 5.30
CA LEU A 651 -31.09 -7.97 5.15
C LEU A 651 -32.36 -8.34 5.92
N PHE A 652 -32.59 -7.75 7.11
CA PHE A 652 -33.79 -7.96 7.90
C PHE A 652 -34.94 -7.00 7.53
N GLU A 653 -34.65 -5.75 7.13
CA GLU A 653 -35.64 -4.73 6.74
C GLU A 653 -36.34 -5.06 5.40
N GLU A 654 -35.59 -5.50 4.38
CA GLU A 654 -36.17 -5.94 3.09
C GLU A 654 -37.08 -7.17 3.23
N GLY A 655 -37.01 -7.88 4.37
CA GLY A 655 -37.87 -9.01 4.71
C GLY A 655 -39.28 -8.63 5.18
N HIS A 656 -39.56 -7.36 5.54
CA HIS A 656 -40.81 -6.99 6.21
C HIS A 656 -41.84 -6.21 5.35
N ASP A 657 -41.45 -5.58 4.25
CA ASP A 657 -42.28 -4.53 3.61
C ASP A 657 -43.29 -4.98 2.52
N THR A 658 -43.44 -6.28 2.24
CA THR A 658 -44.41 -6.76 1.23
C THR A 658 -45.73 -7.31 1.79
N ALA A 659 -45.95 -7.22 3.11
CA ALA A 659 -47.23 -7.60 3.72
C ALA A 659 -48.18 -6.41 4.01
N SER A 660 -47.74 -5.16 3.83
CA SER A 660 -48.50 -3.98 4.30
C SER A 660 -48.64 -2.82 3.29
N SER A 661 -48.14 -2.94 2.07
CA SER A 661 -48.28 -1.91 1.03
C SER A 661 -49.15 -2.40 -0.13
N GLY A 662 -50.47 -2.28 0.03
CA GLY A 662 -51.43 -2.51 -1.02
C GLY A 662 -51.33 -1.46 -2.12
N VAL A 663 -50.52 -1.70 -3.14
CA VAL A 663 -50.65 -1.13 -4.49
C VAL A 663 -50.18 -2.16 -5.51
N GLU A 664 -51.12 -2.97 -6.00
CA GLU A 664 -50.89 -3.88 -7.13
C GLU A 664 -50.70 -3.07 -8.43
N SER A 665 -49.64 -3.38 -9.19
CA SER A 665 -49.57 -3.05 -10.61
C SER A 665 -50.10 -4.25 -11.43
N PRO A 666 -51.07 -4.09 -12.36
CA PRO A 666 -51.84 -5.23 -12.87
C PRO A 666 -51.16 -6.07 -13.96
N LEU A 667 -49.87 -5.91 -14.22
CA LEU A 667 -49.21 -6.44 -15.43
C LEU A 667 -48.10 -7.48 -15.16
N GLN A 668 -47.91 -7.88 -13.91
CA GLN A 668 -46.87 -8.85 -13.52
C GLN A 668 -47.43 -10.14 -12.89
N SER A 669 -48.69 -10.50 -13.20
CA SER A 669 -49.38 -11.65 -12.59
C SER A 669 -49.54 -12.88 -13.50
N VAL A 670 -48.97 -12.88 -14.71
CA VAL A 670 -49.23 -13.96 -15.70
C VAL A 670 -47.98 -14.76 -16.10
N LEU A 671 -46.79 -14.45 -15.55
CA LEU A 671 -45.53 -15.14 -15.90
C LEU A 671 -44.72 -15.66 -14.71
N SER A 672 -45.26 -15.63 -13.48
CA SER A 672 -44.57 -16.10 -12.29
C SER A 672 -45.44 -17.09 -11.50
N ASP A 673 -45.43 -18.35 -11.92
CA ASP A 673 -46.00 -19.47 -11.15
C ASP A 673 -45.09 -19.91 -9.97
N ASP A 674 -44.00 -19.20 -9.69
CA ASP A 674 -43.17 -19.38 -8.49
C ASP A 674 -43.45 -18.28 -7.44
N ILE A 675 -44.70 -18.16 -6.99
CA ILE A 675 -45.00 -17.43 -5.75
C ILE A 675 -44.60 -18.34 -4.57
N ARG A 676 -43.29 -18.47 -4.33
CA ARG A 676 -42.79 -19.03 -3.06
C ARG A 676 -42.60 -17.87 -2.08
N PRO A 677 -43.14 -17.95 -0.84
CA PRO A 677 -42.86 -16.95 0.18
C PRO A 677 -41.35 -16.81 0.38
N ARG A 678 -40.84 -15.56 0.42
CA ARG A 678 -39.42 -15.29 0.72
C ARG A 678 -39.12 -15.74 2.15
N ALA A 679 -38.00 -16.44 2.31
CA ALA A 679 -37.66 -17.15 3.53
C ALA A 679 -37.35 -16.18 4.69
N ASP A 680 -37.88 -16.49 5.87
CA ASP A 680 -37.56 -15.81 7.12
C ASP A 680 -36.17 -16.27 7.59
N ILE A 681 -35.24 -15.34 7.77
CA ILE A 681 -33.83 -15.67 8.03
C ILE A 681 -33.69 -16.08 9.50
N ARG A 682 -33.62 -17.38 9.75
CA ARG A 682 -33.52 -17.97 11.09
C ARG A 682 -32.08 -18.24 11.54
N TRP A 683 -31.14 -18.39 10.61
CA TRP A 683 -29.71 -18.54 10.91
C TRP A 683 -28.87 -17.60 10.05
N LEU A 684 -27.98 -16.83 10.68
CA LEU A 684 -27.00 -15.97 10.03
C LEU A 684 -25.59 -16.48 10.32
N VAL A 685 -24.92 -17.01 9.31
CA VAL A 685 -23.53 -17.49 9.37
C VAL A 685 -22.59 -16.38 8.91
N LEU A 686 -21.67 -15.94 9.77
CA LEU A 686 -20.57 -15.05 9.40
C LEU A 686 -19.27 -15.86 9.29
N ASP A 687 -18.71 -15.92 8.08
CA ASP A 687 -17.49 -16.68 7.77
C ASP A 687 -16.24 -15.79 7.84
N PHE A 688 -15.35 -16.10 8.78
CA PHE A 688 -14.08 -15.39 9.00
C PHE A 688 -12.88 -16.00 8.26
N THR A 689 -13.08 -16.98 7.38
CA THR A 689 -12.01 -17.71 6.68
C THR A 689 -11.02 -16.80 5.94
N LEU A 690 -11.48 -15.65 5.43
CA LEU A 690 -10.67 -14.68 4.69
C LEU A 690 -10.33 -13.41 5.48
N VAL A 691 -10.62 -13.39 6.78
CA VAL A 691 -10.30 -12.27 7.67
C VAL A 691 -8.83 -12.36 8.09
N VAL A 692 -8.06 -11.33 7.75
CA VAL A 692 -6.62 -11.23 8.05
C VAL A 692 -6.39 -10.67 9.45
N GLY A 693 -7.27 -9.79 9.91
CA GLY A 693 -7.24 -9.31 11.28
C GLY A 693 -8.50 -8.55 11.67
N LEU A 694 -8.67 -8.37 12.97
CA LEU A 694 -9.80 -7.76 13.64
C LEU A 694 -9.27 -6.81 14.72
N ASP A 695 -9.71 -5.54 14.72
CA ASP A 695 -9.44 -4.61 15.82
C ASP A 695 -10.47 -4.75 16.96
N SER A 696 -10.16 -4.21 18.14
CA SER A 696 -11.06 -4.30 19.30
C SER A 696 -12.38 -3.57 19.08
N SER A 697 -12.38 -2.49 18.30
CA SER A 697 -13.60 -1.70 18.01
C SER A 697 -14.54 -2.43 17.05
N ALA A 698 -14.04 -3.18 16.08
CA ALA A 698 -14.81 -4.03 15.19
C ALA A 698 -15.36 -5.23 15.93
N ALA A 699 -14.58 -5.82 16.84
CA ALA A 699 -15.07 -6.82 17.79
C ALA A 699 -16.29 -6.30 18.57
N ASP A 700 -16.21 -5.12 19.19
CA ASP A 700 -17.34 -4.50 19.89
C ASP A 700 -18.54 -4.25 18.96
N ARG A 701 -18.31 -3.88 17.70
CA ARG A 701 -19.40 -3.65 16.73
C ARG A 701 -20.08 -4.94 16.29
N LEU A 702 -19.32 -6.04 16.14
CA LEU A 702 -19.89 -7.36 15.88
C LEU A 702 -20.84 -7.80 17.00
N THR A 703 -20.57 -7.43 18.26
CA THR A 703 -21.51 -7.68 19.36
C THR A 703 -22.86 -6.97 19.15
N LYS A 704 -22.92 -5.86 18.41
CA LYS A 704 -24.19 -5.15 18.15
C LYS A 704 -25.08 -5.86 17.15
N ILE A 705 -24.49 -6.62 16.23
CA ILE A 705 -25.23 -7.44 15.25
C ILE A 705 -26.11 -8.45 15.98
N LYS A 706 -25.70 -8.90 17.18
CA LYS A 706 -26.53 -9.68 18.11
C LYS A 706 -27.90 -9.05 18.33
N TYR A 707 -27.94 -7.80 18.80
CA TYR A 707 -29.21 -7.18 19.18
C TYR A 707 -30.16 -7.04 17.99
N ALA A 708 -29.60 -6.83 16.79
CA ALA A 708 -30.37 -6.87 15.56
C ALA A 708 -30.95 -8.27 15.30
N CYS A 709 -30.14 -9.33 15.41
CA CYS A 709 -30.60 -10.71 15.20
C CYS A 709 -31.57 -11.19 16.30
N ASP A 710 -31.35 -10.83 17.57
CA ASP A 710 -32.22 -11.15 18.71
C ASP A 710 -33.63 -10.56 18.50
N THR A 711 -33.71 -9.35 17.93
CA THR A 711 -35.01 -8.70 17.63
C THR A 711 -35.83 -9.51 16.61
N HIS A 712 -35.16 -10.22 15.70
CA HIS A 712 -35.77 -11.03 14.65
C HIS A 712 -35.74 -12.54 14.96
N ASN A 713 -35.40 -12.94 16.20
CA ASN A 713 -35.28 -14.35 16.62
C ASN A 713 -34.37 -15.19 15.69
N CYS A 714 -33.31 -14.56 15.17
CA CYS A 714 -32.31 -15.16 14.29
C CYS A 714 -31.08 -15.62 15.09
N LYS A 715 -30.66 -16.88 14.90
CA LYS A 715 -29.45 -17.46 15.51
C LYS A 715 -28.21 -17.02 14.73
N ILE A 716 -27.17 -16.57 15.42
CA ILE A 716 -25.88 -16.18 14.81
C ILE A 716 -24.89 -17.33 14.91
N VAL A 717 -24.17 -17.60 13.82
CA VAL A 717 -23.09 -18.58 13.77
C VAL A 717 -21.81 -17.95 13.25
N PHE A 718 -20.72 -18.03 14.00
CA PHE A 718 -19.40 -17.60 13.54
C PHE A 718 -18.58 -18.80 13.09
N ALA A 719 -18.10 -18.76 11.85
CA ALA A 719 -17.25 -19.79 11.27
C ALA A 719 -15.80 -19.30 11.15
N ALA A 720 -14.84 -20.20 11.38
CA ALA A 720 -13.41 -19.97 11.11
C ALA A 720 -12.77 -18.75 11.80
N VAL A 721 -13.19 -18.42 13.02
CA VAL A 721 -12.58 -17.29 13.77
C VAL A 721 -11.10 -17.60 14.06
N PRO A 722 -10.14 -16.74 13.68
CA PRO A 722 -8.72 -17.00 13.92
C PRO A 722 -8.41 -17.16 15.40
N LYS A 723 -7.58 -18.16 15.75
CA LYS A 723 -7.20 -18.47 17.14
C LYS A 723 -6.56 -17.28 17.89
N ALA A 724 -5.96 -16.33 17.17
CA ALA A 724 -5.44 -15.09 17.74
C ALA A 724 -6.52 -14.27 18.48
N TYR A 725 -7.79 -14.45 18.12
CA TYR A 725 -8.95 -13.76 18.70
C TYR A 725 -9.75 -14.63 19.68
N ALA A 726 -9.15 -15.67 20.27
CA ALA A 726 -9.84 -16.56 21.22
C ALA A 726 -10.49 -15.82 22.39
N LYS A 727 -9.85 -14.78 22.94
CA LYS A 727 -10.45 -13.94 24.01
C LYS A 727 -11.71 -13.21 23.57
N PHE A 728 -11.77 -12.78 22.31
CA PHE A 728 -12.97 -12.17 21.74
C PHE A 728 -14.08 -13.21 21.63
N THR A 729 -13.76 -14.42 21.17
CA THR A 729 -14.70 -15.54 21.12
C THR A 729 -15.21 -15.94 22.50
N GLU A 730 -14.33 -16.05 23.51
CA GLU A 730 -14.72 -16.33 24.91
C GLU A 730 -15.64 -15.25 25.44
N HIS A 731 -15.30 -13.97 25.23
CA HIS A 731 -16.15 -12.85 25.64
C HIS A 731 -17.53 -12.88 24.96
N LEU A 732 -17.60 -13.24 23.69
CA LEU A 732 -18.86 -13.47 22.99
C LEU A 732 -19.60 -14.69 23.55
N ILE A 733 -18.93 -15.79 23.90
CA ILE A 733 -19.63 -16.93 24.52
C ILE A 733 -20.22 -16.51 25.87
N ASP A 734 -19.47 -15.76 26.69
CA ASP A 734 -19.93 -15.27 27.99
C ASP A 734 -21.10 -14.28 27.87
N LEU A 735 -21.06 -13.37 26.89
CA LEU A 735 -22.14 -12.41 26.62
C LEU A 735 -23.42 -13.08 26.06
N PHE A 736 -23.34 -14.31 25.54
CA PHE A 736 -24.40 -14.95 24.75
C PHE A 736 -24.85 -16.31 25.31
N GLY A 737 -24.17 -16.86 26.33
CA GLY A 737 -24.36 -18.22 26.84
C GLY A 737 -25.76 -18.53 27.36
N ASP A 738 -26.52 -17.53 27.80
CA ASP A 738 -27.82 -17.74 28.45
C ASP A 738 -28.97 -18.07 27.47
N ASN A 739 -28.85 -17.76 26.16
CA ASN A 739 -29.97 -17.84 25.21
C ASN A 739 -29.82 -18.88 24.08
N CYS A 740 -28.72 -19.63 23.98
CA CYS A 740 -28.45 -20.57 22.87
C CYS A 740 -28.54 -19.96 21.46
N MET A 741 -28.42 -18.63 21.34
CA MET A 741 -28.55 -17.88 20.06
C MET A 741 -27.22 -17.70 19.32
N LEU A 742 -26.08 -18.10 19.93
CA LEU A 742 -24.75 -18.01 19.33
C LEU A 742 -24.11 -19.40 19.23
N HIS A 743 -23.56 -19.71 18.07
CA HIS A 743 -22.66 -20.84 17.87
C HIS A 743 -21.35 -20.39 17.25
N VAL A 744 -20.23 -21.00 17.67
CA VAL A 744 -18.91 -20.75 17.09
C VAL A 744 -18.34 -22.07 16.59
N ALA A 745 -18.11 -22.15 15.28
CA ALA A 745 -17.61 -23.32 14.59
C ALA A 745 -16.14 -23.13 14.16
N SER A 746 -15.42 -24.24 14.02
CA SER A 746 -14.01 -24.24 13.59
C SER A 746 -13.82 -23.80 12.14
N ASP A 747 -14.80 -24.08 11.29
CA ASP A 747 -14.81 -23.83 9.85
C ASP A 747 -16.25 -23.63 9.36
N LEU A 748 -16.39 -23.27 8.09
CA LEU A 748 -17.69 -23.02 7.47
C LEU A 748 -18.54 -24.29 7.38
N ASP A 749 -17.92 -25.44 7.08
CA ASP A 749 -18.61 -26.72 6.99
C ASP A 749 -19.27 -27.12 8.32
N SER A 750 -18.52 -27.01 9.42
CA SER A 750 -19.01 -27.28 10.78
C SER A 750 -20.14 -26.30 11.18
N ALA A 751 -20.08 -25.05 10.72
CA ALA A 751 -21.14 -24.07 10.95
C ALA A 751 -22.43 -24.46 10.23
N LEU A 752 -22.33 -24.90 8.96
CA LEU A 752 -23.46 -25.38 8.18
C LEU A 752 -24.03 -26.66 8.77
N GLU A 753 -23.17 -27.62 9.16
CA GLU A 753 -23.59 -28.88 9.78
C GLU A 753 -24.43 -28.62 11.03
N TRP A 754 -24.00 -27.68 11.88
CA TRP A 754 -24.75 -27.28 13.07
C TRP A 754 -26.11 -26.65 12.73
N CYS A 755 -26.17 -25.74 11.75
CA CYS A 755 -27.42 -25.14 11.31
C CYS A 755 -28.39 -26.19 10.75
N GLU A 756 -27.89 -27.13 9.94
CA GLU A 756 -28.67 -28.22 9.38
C GLU A 756 -29.17 -29.18 10.46
N ASP A 757 -28.35 -29.52 11.45
CA ASP A 757 -28.74 -30.36 12.59
C ASP A 757 -29.84 -29.73 13.44
N ASP A 758 -29.80 -28.40 13.61
CA ASP A 758 -30.82 -27.63 14.32
C ASP A 758 -32.15 -27.64 13.55
N ILE A 759 -32.12 -27.49 12.22
CA ILE A 759 -33.30 -27.65 11.34
C ILE A 759 -33.89 -29.06 11.47
N LEU A 760 -33.03 -30.09 11.49
CA LEU A 760 -33.43 -31.49 11.59
C LEU A 760 -33.85 -31.91 13.01
N GLY A 761 -33.77 -31.00 14.00
CA GLY A 761 -34.20 -31.25 15.37
C GLY A 761 -33.31 -32.22 16.16
N LYS A 762 -32.09 -32.51 15.69
CA LYS A 762 -31.19 -33.50 16.30
C LYS A 762 -30.45 -33.01 17.55
N ASN A 763 -30.48 -31.71 17.84
CA ASN A 763 -29.75 -31.11 18.97
C ASN A 763 -30.59 -30.92 20.27
N ALA A 764 -31.81 -31.45 20.35
CA ALA A 764 -32.67 -31.23 21.52
C ALA A 764 -32.41 -32.15 22.74
N CYS A 765 -31.61 -33.23 22.65
CA CYS A 765 -31.32 -34.11 23.80
C CYS A 765 -29.99 -34.86 23.64
N LYS A 766 -28.89 -34.32 24.20
CA LYS A 766 -27.62 -35.05 24.44
C LYS A 766 -27.27 -35.13 25.94
N GLU A 767 -28.28 -35.18 26.81
CA GLU A 767 -28.12 -35.66 28.19
C GLU A 767 -29.04 -36.88 28.42
N GLY A 768 -28.43 -38.04 28.71
CA GLY A 768 -29.13 -39.24 29.20
C GLY A 768 -29.37 -40.33 28.14
N SER A 769 -28.37 -41.18 27.89
CA SER A 769 -28.57 -42.45 27.20
C SER A 769 -28.88 -43.56 28.21
N PRO A 770 -29.98 -44.34 28.09
CA PRO A 770 -30.04 -45.68 28.65
C PRO A 770 -29.49 -46.67 27.62
N ALA A 771 -28.53 -47.46 28.08
CA ALA A 771 -27.99 -48.62 27.37
C ALA A 771 -29.11 -49.61 27.05
N SER A 772 -29.23 -50.01 25.78
CA SER A 772 -29.97 -51.19 25.36
C SER A 772 -29.00 -52.24 24.83
N THR A 773 -29.03 -53.38 25.50
CA THR A 773 -28.43 -54.67 25.17
C THR A 773 -28.94 -55.24 23.84
N CYS A 774 -28.03 -55.86 23.06
CA CYS A 774 -28.16 -57.13 22.29
C CYS A 774 -27.21 -57.10 21.08
N ALA A 775 -25.98 -57.61 21.24
CA ALA A 775 -24.86 -57.46 20.31
C ALA A 775 -24.52 -58.76 19.53
N ALA A 776 -25.48 -59.42 18.89
CA ALA A 776 -25.15 -60.63 18.10
C ALA A 776 -25.91 -60.82 16.78
N ASP A 777 -26.97 -60.05 16.49
CA ASP A 777 -27.69 -60.08 15.19
C ASP A 777 -27.61 -58.74 14.41
N GLU A 778 -26.79 -57.77 14.87
CA GLU A 778 -26.74 -56.42 14.26
C GLU A 778 -25.88 -56.33 12.99
N ASP A 779 -24.90 -57.22 12.79
CA ASP A 779 -23.94 -57.10 11.69
C ASP A 779 -24.59 -57.36 10.32
N GLU A 780 -25.47 -58.36 10.20
CA GLU A 780 -26.17 -58.70 8.95
C GLU A 780 -27.22 -57.63 8.56
N LEU A 781 -27.76 -56.89 9.54
CA LEU A 781 -28.79 -55.86 9.33
C LEU A 781 -28.20 -54.47 9.05
N THR A 782 -26.95 -54.21 9.43
CA THR A 782 -26.30 -52.90 9.26
C THR A 782 -26.03 -52.59 7.79
N HIS A 783 -25.67 -53.60 7.00
CA HIS A 783 -25.44 -53.52 5.56
C HIS A 783 -26.74 -53.15 4.82
N LEU A 784 -27.85 -53.81 5.17
CA LEU A 784 -29.18 -53.53 4.62
C LEU A 784 -29.74 -52.17 5.06
N ARG A 785 -29.45 -51.73 6.30
CA ARG A 785 -29.79 -50.38 6.78
C ARG A 785 -29.11 -49.30 5.95
N ASN A 786 -27.84 -49.48 5.56
CA ASN A 786 -27.11 -48.50 4.74
C ASN A 786 -27.65 -48.43 3.30
N LEU A 787 -28.04 -49.57 2.70
CA LEU A 787 -28.67 -49.59 1.38
C LEU A 787 -30.08 -48.98 1.36
N ARG A 788 -30.85 -49.19 2.43
CA ARG A 788 -32.15 -48.55 2.61
C ARG A 788 -32.05 -47.01 2.62
N ARG A 789 -30.90 -46.44 2.97
CA ARG A 789 -30.64 -44.98 2.91
C ARG A 789 -30.57 -44.44 1.48
N PHE A 790 -30.22 -45.27 0.50
CA PHE A 790 -30.15 -44.87 -0.92
C PHE A 790 -31.44 -45.17 -1.70
N MET A 791 -32.26 -46.08 -1.19
CA MET A 791 -33.51 -46.54 -1.81
C MET A 791 -34.66 -46.61 -0.79
N PRO A 792 -35.09 -45.46 -0.22
CA PRO A 792 -36.09 -45.43 0.86
C PRO A 792 -37.45 -46.03 0.44
N ASP A 793 -37.83 -45.86 -0.83
CA ASP A 793 -39.13 -46.28 -1.38
C ASP A 793 -39.18 -47.75 -1.84
N GLN A 794 -38.08 -48.48 -1.73
CA GLN A 794 -37.96 -49.82 -2.31
C GLN A 794 -38.13 -50.92 -1.26
N PRO A 795 -38.93 -51.97 -1.53
CA PRO A 795 -39.10 -53.10 -0.62
C PRO A 795 -37.75 -53.76 -0.29
N LEU A 796 -37.62 -54.28 0.93
CA LEU A 796 -36.44 -55.05 1.38
C LEU A 796 -36.06 -56.19 0.42
N SER A 797 -37.06 -56.83 -0.20
CA SER A 797 -36.85 -57.88 -1.19
C SER A 797 -36.15 -57.39 -2.46
N VAL A 798 -36.36 -56.14 -2.88
CA VAL A 798 -35.69 -55.54 -4.04
C VAL A 798 -34.22 -55.22 -3.69
N GLN A 799 -33.96 -54.78 -2.46
CA GLN A 799 -32.61 -54.47 -1.98
C GLN A 799 -31.74 -55.73 -1.87
N GLN A 800 -32.31 -56.83 -1.36
CA GLN A 800 -31.63 -58.13 -1.31
C GLN A 800 -31.32 -58.66 -2.71
N ARG A 801 -32.29 -58.58 -3.64
CA ARG A 801 -32.07 -58.97 -5.05
C ARG A 801 -31.02 -58.14 -5.76
N LEU A 802 -30.88 -56.85 -5.41
CA LEU A 802 -29.80 -56.02 -5.93
C LEU A 802 -28.44 -56.50 -5.41
N LEU A 803 -28.35 -56.81 -4.11
CA LEU A 803 -27.14 -57.32 -3.47
C LEU A 803 -26.69 -58.68 -3.99
N ASP A 804 -27.60 -59.52 -4.51
CA ASP A 804 -27.26 -60.82 -5.12
C ASP A 804 -26.28 -60.68 -6.29
N TYR A 805 -26.22 -59.50 -6.93
CA TYR A 805 -25.27 -59.20 -8.01
C TYR A 805 -23.90 -58.71 -7.49
N PHE A 806 -23.77 -58.45 -6.19
CA PHE A 806 -22.53 -57.97 -5.56
C PHE A 806 -21.82 -59.11 -4.82
N GLN A 807 -20.48 -59.08 -4.84
CA GLN A 807 -19.65 -60.00 -4.09
C GLN A 807 -19.04 -59.29 -2.88
N ILE A 808 -19.06 -59.92 -1.71
CA ILE A 808 -18.41 -59.37 -0.52
C ILE A 808 -16.90 -59.59 -0.63
N GLN A 809 -16.13 -58.53 -0.43
CA GLN A 809 -14.68 -58.57 -0.36
C GLN A 809 -14.20 -57.85 0.90
N GLU A 810 -13.30 -58.49 1.65
CA GLU A 810 -12.54 -57.82 2.72
C GLU A 810 -11.25 -57.25 2.15
N ILE A 811 -10.93 -56.03 2.55
CA ILE A 811 -9.74 -55.28 2.15
C ILE A 811 -8.92 -55.01 3.41
N ASP A 812 -7.64 -55.38 3.38
CA ASP A 812 -6.75 -55.20 4.50
C ASP A 812 -6.33 -53.73 4.66
N LYS A 813 -5.91 -53.37 5.88
CA LYS A 813 -5.40 -52.04 6.14
C LYS A 813 -4.16 -51.77 5.27
N ASP A 814 -4.07 -50.56 4.73
CA ASP A 814 -2.99 -50.04 3.89
C ASP A 814 -2.92 -50.71 2.49
N GLU A 815 -3.92 -51.53 2.12
CA GLU A 815 -4.04 -52.14 0.80
C GLU A 815 -4.51 -51.11 -0.25
N VAL A 816 -3.86 -51.12 -1.42
CA VAL A 816 -4.24 -50.28 -2.57
C VAL A 816 -5.21 -51.05 -3.45
N VAL A 817 -6.46 -50.60 -3.51
CA VAL A 817 -7.56 -51.27 -4.21
C VAL A 817 -7.45 -51.10 -5.73
N TRP A 818 -7.05 -49.92 -6.17
CA TRP A 818 -6.65 -49.59 -7.54
C TRP A 818 -5.85 -48.27 -7.56
N ARG A 819 -5.16 -48.01 -8.67
CA ARG A 819 -4.42 -46.78 -8.91
C ARG A 819 -5.11 -45.88 -9.93
N GLN A 820 -4.82 -44.58 -9.85
CA GLN A 820 -5.21 -43.61 -10.86
C GLN A 820 -4.68 -44.04 -12.24
N GLY A 821 -5.55 -43.99 -13.26
CA GLY A 821 -5.24 -44.43 -14.61
C GLY A 821 -5.55 -45.90 -14.92
N ASP A 822 -5.87 -46.72 -13.91
CA ASP A 822 -6.30 -48.11 -14.11
C ASP A 822 -7.62 -48.16 -14.90
N THR A 823 -7.88 -49.30 -15.56
CA THR A 823 -9.16 -49.53 -16.23
C THR A 823 -10.29 -49.69 -15.23
N SER A 824 -11.47 -49.12 -15.50
CA SER A 824 -12.64 -49.27 -14.63
C SER A 824 -13.39 -50.58 -14.88
N ASP A 825 -13.17 -51.54 -13.99
CA ASP A 825 -13.63 -52.92 -14.02
C ASP A 825 -14.73 -53.24 -12.99
N ARG A 826 -14.78 -52.49 -11.88
CA ARG A 826 -15.69 -52.71 -10.75
C ARG A 826 -16.05 -51.45 -9.97
N ALA A 827 -17.27 -51.40 -9.44
CA ALA A 827 -17.72 -50.41 -8.46
C ALA A 827 -17.81 -51.04 -7.06
N LEU A 828 -17.53 -50.26 -6.03
CA LEU A 828 -17.53 -50.72 -4.64
C LEU A 828 -18.59 -49.99 -3.84
N LEU A 829 -19.27 -50.69 -2.93
CA LEU A 829 -20.05 -50.09 -1.86
C LEU A 829 -19.34 -50.39 -0.54
N LEU A 830 -18.86 -49.34 0.14
CA LEU A 830 -18.20 -49.48 1.44
C LEU A 830 -19.23 -49.70 2.54
N VAL A 831 -19.08 -50.78 3.32
CA VAL A 831 -20.06 -51.12 4.36
C VAL A 831 -19.51 -51.05 5.76
N ASP A 832 -18.25 -51.40 5.93
CA ASP A 832 -17.53 -51.22 7.18
C ASP A 832 -16.06 -50.87 6.88
N GLY A 833 -15.41 -50.17 7.80
CA GLY A 833 -14.05 -49.68 7.66
C GLY A 833 -13.94 -48.25 7.11
N ALA A 834 -12.82 -47.95 6.45
CA ALA A 834 -12.51 -46.59 5.97
C ALA A 834 -11.54 -46.63 4.78
N LEU A 835 -11.96 -46.06 3.65
CA LEU A 835 -11.14 -45.92 2.45
C LEU A 835 -10.77 -44.45 2.23
N THR A 836 -9.70 -44.19 1.48
CA THR A 836 -9.26 -42.85 1.09
C THR A 836 -8.94 -42.85 -0.40
N ALA A 837 -9.58 -41.95 -1.14
CA ALA A 837 -9.29 -41.67 -2.53
C ALA A 837 -8.18 -40.61 -2.62
N VAL A 838 -7.15 -40.84 -3.43
CA VAL A 838 -6.01 -39.95 -3.61
C VAL A 838 -5.94 -39.53 -5.08
N VAL A 839 -5.91 -38.22 -5.34
CA VAL A 839 -5.64 -37.67 -6.67
C VAL A 839 -4.13 -37.43 -6.76
N GLU A 840 -3.44 -38.24 -7.55
CA GLU A 840 -1.97 -38.20 -7.64
C GLU A 840 -1.46 -36.94 -8.36
N GLU A 841 -2.25 -36.40 -9.30
CA GLU A 841 -1.89 -35.22 -10.11
C GLU A 841 -2.03 -33.87 -9.37
N GLU A 842 -2.78 -33.82 -8.25
CA GLU A 842 -2.99 -32.60 -7.45
C GLU A 842 -2.20 -32.64 -6.14
N ALA A 843 -0.88 -32.84 -6.21
CA ALA A 843 0.00 -32.91 -5.03
C ALA A 843 -0.42 -33.95 -3.96
N GLY A 844 -1.17 -35.00 -4.37
CA GLY A 844 -1.65 -36.04 -3.46
C GLY A 844 -2.84 -35.63 -2.60
N THR A 845 -3.75 -34.76 -3.09
CA THR A 845 -4.99 -34.45 -2.38
C THR A 845 -5.78 -35.72 -2.06
N THR A 846 -6.21 -35.85 -0.81
CA THR A 846 -6.90 -37.04 -0.30
C THR A 846 -8.34 -36.72 0.08
N GLU A 847 -9.28 -37.57 -0.32
CA GLU A 847 -10.70 -37.53 0.05
C GLU A 847 -11.04 -38.79 0.87
N LYS A 848 -11.60 -38.61 2.07
CA LYS A 848 -12.04 -39.73 2.91
C LYS A 848 -13.38 -40.27 2.40
N VAL A 849 -13.47 -41.58 2.25
CA VAL A 849 -14.71 -42.26 1.86
C VAL A 849 -15.47 -42.70 3.10
N SER A 850 -16.68 -42.18 3.26
CA SER A 850 -17.58 -42.54 4.37
C SER A 850 -18.29 -43.88 4.13
N ILE A 851 -18.57 -44.61 5.21
CA ILE A 851 -19.38 -45.84 5.15
C ILE A 851 -20.73 -45.55 4.48
N GLY A 852 -21.15 -46.47 3.60
CA GLY A 852 -22.31 -46.33 2.73
C GLY A 852 -21.98 -45.73 1.36
N SER A 853 -20.81 -45.15 1.15
CA SER A 853 -20.45 -44.58 -0.15
C SER A 853 -20.27 -45.64 -1.23
N VAL A 854 -20.75 -45.33 -2.44
CA VAL A 854 -20.38 -46.05 -3.65
C VAL A 854 -19.11 -45.40 -4.22
N VAL A 855 -18.09 -46.18 -4.55
CA VAL A 855 -16.79 -45.68 -5.01
C VAL A 855 -16.43 -46.31 -6.35
N GLY A 856 -16.05 -45.47 -7.31
CA GLY A 856 -15.65 -45.89 -8.65
C GLY A 856 -16.84 -46.07 -9.61
N GLU A 857 -18.05 -45.78 -9.15
CA GLU A 857 -19.31 -45.80 -9.89
C GLU A 857 -19.26 -44.98 -11.17
N MET A 858 -18.71 -43.77 -11.10
CA MET A 858 -18.73 -42.85 -12.24
C MET A 858 -17.85 -43.39 -13.38
N CYS A 859 -16.63 -43.82 -13.08
CA CYS A 859 -15.72 -44.42 -14.06
C CYS A 859 -16.25 -45.78 -14.55
N PHE A 860 -16.91 -46.54 -13.67
CA PHE A 860 -17.52 -47.83 -14.00
C PHE A 860 -18.67 -47.69 -15.00
N LEU A 861 -19.55 -46.69 -14.81
CA LEU A 861 -20.69 -46.44 -15.68
C LEU A 861 -20.31 -45.74 -16.99
N THR A 862 -19.33 -44.82 -16.99
CA THR A 862 -18.90 -44.10 -18.21
C THR A 862 -17.89 -44.89 -19.04
N GLY A 863 -17.20 -45.86 -18.43
CA GLY A 863 -16.11 -46.60 -19.06
C GLY A 863 -14.77 -45.85 -19.11
N GLU A 864 -14.66 -44.70 -18.46
CA GLU A 864 -13.40 -43.97 -18.33
C GLU A 864 -12.40 -44.69 -17.39
N LYS A 865 -11.13 -44.30 -17.48
CA LYS A 865 -10.08 -44.75 -16.54
C LYS A 865 -10.30 -44.18 -15.14
N ARG A 866 -9.82 -44.88 -14.11
CA ARG A 866 -9.88 -44.45 -12.70
C ARG A 866 -9.26 -43.06 -12.55
N LYS A 867 -9.98 -42.13 -11.92
CA LYS A 867 -9.49 -40.75 -11.66
C LYS A 867 -8.68 -40.62 -10.37
N THR A 868 -8.79 -41.58 -9.46
CA THR A 868 -8.14 -41.58 -8.15
C THR A 868 -7.59 -42.95 -7.80
N SER A 869 -6.51 -42.97 -7.03
CA SER A 869 -6.01 -44.15 -6.34
C SER A 869 -6.83 -44.38 -5.07
N LEU A 870 -7.29 -45.61 -4.81
CA LEU A 870 -8.11 -45.91 -3.63
C LEU A 870 -7.33 -46.79 -2.67
N ILE A 871 -7.19 -46.35 -1.43
CA ILE A 871 -6.38 -47.02 -0.40
C ILE A 871 -7.23 -47.26 0.84
N ALA A 872 -7.16 -48.45 1.42
CA ALA A 872 -7.82 -48.74 2.69
C ALA A 872 -7.00 -48.19 3.86
N THR A 873 -7.58 -47.31 4.67
CA THR A 873 -6.93 -46.76 5.88
C THR A 873 -7.18 -47.60 7.13
N LYS A 874 -8.20 -48.46 7.07
CA LYS A 874 -8.58 -49.47 8.06
C LYS A 874 -8.97 -50.75 7.33
N ARG A 875 -8.95 -51.89 8.01
CA ARG A 875 -9.60 -53.12 7.51
C ARG A 875 -11.05 -52.77 7.15
N SER A 876 -11.44 -53.06 5.92
CA SER A 876 -12.71 -52.59 5.35
C SER A 876 -13.45 -53.72 4.65
N VAL A 877 -14.78 -53.70 4.71
CA VAL A 877 -15.66 -54.65 4.03
C VAL A 877 -16.41 -53.90 2.94
N VAL A 878 -16.31 -54.40 1.70
CA VAL A 878 -16.94 -53.80 0.53
C VAL A 878 -17.79 -54.81 -0.24
N TYR A 879 -18.91 -54.35 -0.78
CA TYR A 879 -19.63 -55.06 -1.83
C TYR A 879 -19.09 -54.65 -3.19
N VAL A 880 -18.68 -55.61 -4.01
CA VAL A 880 -18.06 -55.42 -5.31
C VAL A 880 -19.06 -55.78 -6.40
N LEU A 881 -19.36 -54.82 -7.28
CA LEU A 881 -20.07 -55.06 -8.53
C LEU A 881 -19.09 -55.02 -9.68
N ASP A 882 -18.84 -56.16 -10.31
CA ASP A 882 -18.00 -56.25 -11.50
C ASP A 882 -18.80 -55.98 -12.80
N ARG A 883 -18.08 -55.76 -13.91
CA ARG A 883 -18.71 -55.54 -15.22
C ARG A 883 -19.58 -56.70 -15.69
N LYS A 884 -19.26 -57.94 -15.30
CA LYS A 884 -19.97 -59.13 -15.79
C LYS A 884 -21.32 -59.25 -15.09
N SER A 885 -21.35 -59.15 -13.77
CA SER A 885 -22.56 -59.10 -12.95
C SER A 885 -23.45 -57.91 -13.35
N PHE A 886 -22.86 -56.75 -13.67
CA PHE A 886 -23.65 -55.62 -14.16
C PHE A 886 -24.25 -55.85 -15.56
N ALA A 887 -23.52 -56.48 -16.48
CA ALA A 887 -24.06 -56.88 -17.79
C ALA A 887 -25.20 -57.91 -17.64
N GLU A 888 -25.04 -58.89 -16.74
CA GLU A 888 -26.10 -59.84 -16.42
C GLU A 888 -27.32 -59.17 -15.78
N MET A 889 -27.11 -58.18 -14.91
CA MET A 889 -28.18 -57.37 -14.32
C MET A 889 -28.94 -56.58 -15.38
N LEU A 890 -28.24 -56.00 -16.37
CA LEU A 890 -28.86 -55.29 -17.50
C LEU A 890 -29.69 -56.21 -18.40
N GLU A 891 -29.30 -57.48 -18.56
CA GLU A 891 -30.04 -58.45 -19.40
C GLU A 891 -31.21 -59.10 -18.66
N LYS A 892 -31.03 -59.48 -17.39
CA LYS A 892 -31.99 -60.30 -16.63
C LYS A 892 -32.94 -59.47 -15.77
N ASP A 893 -32.48 -58.33 -15.25
CA ASP A 893 -33.20 -57.52 -14.26
C ASP A 893 -33.01 -56.02 -14.51
N CYS A 894 -33.47 -55.51 -15.67
CA CYS A 894 -33.31 -54.11 -16.08
C CYS A 894 -33.71 -53.07 -15.02
N TYR A 895 -34.72 -53.40 -14.19
CA TYR A 895 -35.17 -52.54 -13.09
C TYR A 895 -34.08 -52.34 -12.01
N LEU A 896 -33.33 -53.39 -11.67
CA LEU A 896 -32.25 -53.32 -10.69
C LEU A 896 -31.06 -52.52 -11.23
N ALA A 897 -30.77 -52.68 -12.53
CA ALA A 897 -29.74 -51.88 -13.19
C ALA A 897 -30.09 -50.39 -13.22
N PHE A 898 -31.35 -50.05 -13.51
CA PHE A 898 -31.86 -48.68 -13.42
C PHE A 898 -31.76 -48.11 -12.00
N LEU A 899 -32.10 -48.91 -10.98
CA LEU A 899 -31.96 -48.52 -9.57
C LEU A 899 -30.49 -48.24 -9.21
N PHE A 900 -29.55 -49.11 -9.58
CA PHE A 900 -28.12 -48.89 -9.34
C PHE A 900 -27.59 -47.60 -10.01
N GLN A 901 -28.01 -47.34 -11.25
CA GLN A 901 -27.69 -46.08 -11.94
C GLN A 901 -28.26 -44.87 -11.21
N GLY A 902 -29.51 -44.96 -10.72
CA GLY A 902 -30.14 -43.92 -9.90
C GLY A 902 -29.39 -43.64 -8.59
N ILE A 903 -28.91 -44.68 -7.90
CA ILE A 903 -28.07 -44.55 -6.69
C ILE A 903 -26.77 -43.83 -7.03
N SER A 904 -26.10 -44.25 -8.10
CA SER A 904 -24.83 -43.66 -8.56
C SER A 904 -24.99 -42.18 -8.94
N LEU A 905 -26.12 -41.82 -9.58
CA LEU A 905 -26.42 -40.44 -9.95
C LEU A 905 -26.67 -39.56 -8.72
N ARG A 906 -27.47 -40.03 -7.75
CA ARG A 906 -27.68 -39.30 -6.48
C ARG A 906 -26.35 -39.10 -5.75
N TYR A 907 -25.54 -40.15 -5.64
CA TYR A 907 -24.22 -40.07 -5.03
C TYR A 907 -23.31 -39.03 -5.69
N THR A 908 -23.25 -39.04 -7.03
CA THR A 908 -22.46 -38.07 -7.80
C THR A 908 -22.96 -36.64 -7.57
N SER A 909 -24.27 -36.43 -7.48
CA SER A 909 -24.87 -35.11 -7.19
C SER A 909 -24.42 -34.57 -5.82
N TYR A 910 -24.35 -35.40 -4.77
CA TYR A 910 -23.83 -34.98 -3.47
C TYR A 910 -22.35 -34.59 -3.53
N ARG A 911 -21.52 -35.37 -4.25
CA ARG A 911 -20.10 -35.03 -4.45
C ARG A 911 -19.92 -33.75 -5.26
N LEU A 912 -20.86 -33.41 -6.14
CA LEU A 912 -20.82 -32.16 -6.89
C LEU A 912 -21.11 -30.94 -5.98
N GLN A 913 -21.98 -31.09 -4.99
CA GLN A 913 -22.20 -30.07 -3.96
C GLN A 913 -20.96 -29.86 -3.08
N TYR A 914 -20.23 -30.93 -2.75
CA TYR A 914 -18.95 -30.85 -2.04
C TYR A 914 -17.93 -29.93 -2.74
N VAL A 915 -17.84 -30.01 -4.08
CA VAL A 915 -16.96 -29.13 -4.88
C VAL A 915 -17.42 -27.66 -4.81
N GLY A 916 -18.73 -27.41 -4.73
CA GLY A 916 -19.30 -26.07 -4.60
C GLY A 916 -18.81 -25.32 -3.35
N ASN A 917 -18.81 -25.96 -2.19
CA ASN A 917 -18.29 -25.37 -0.94
C ASN A 917 -16.81 -25.03 -1.06
N ARG A 918 -16.03 -25.95 -1.66
CA ARG A 918 -14.58 -25.80 -1.78
C ARG A 918 -14.22 -24.62 -2.68
N ILE A 919 -15.02 -24.35 -3.70
CA ILE A 919 -14.91 -23.13 -4.54
C ILE A 919 -15.13 -21.88 -3.69
N TRP A 920 -16.13 -21.86 -2.81
CA TRP A 920 -16.44 -20.72 -1.94
C TRP A 920 -15.34 -20.43 -0.90
N GLU A 921 -14.71 -21.48 -0.36
CA GLU A 921 -13.60 -21.37 0.59
C GLU A 921 -12.27 -20.96 -0.06
N THR A 922 -12.12 -21.15 -1.38
CA THR A 922 -10.85 -20.87 -2.03
C THR A 922 -10.53 -19.37 -2.09
N LYS A 923 -9.34 -19.03 -1.58
CA LYS A 923 -8.70 -17.71 -1.68
C LYS A 923 -8.45 -17.23 -3.12
N CYS A 924 -8.62 -18.09 -4.12
CA CYS A 924 -8.00 -17.96 -5.44
C CYS A 924 -8.95 -17.67 -6.61
N MET A 925 -10.28 -17.64 -6.41
CA MET A 925 -11.19 -17.23 -7.49
C MET A 925 -11.64 -15.78 -7.32
N PRO A 926 -11.31 -14.86 -8.24
CA PRO A 926 -12.06 -13.62 -8.35
C PRO A 926 -13.46 -13.98 -8.85
N ILE A 927 -14.49 -13.62 -8.07
CA ILE A 927 -15.88 -13.59 -8.56
C ILE A 927 -16.09 -12.22 -9.20
#